data_AF-A0A2K3IWA4-F1
#
_entry.id   AF-A0A2K3IWA4-F1
#
_cell.length_a   1.000
_cell.length_b   1.000
_cell.length_c   1.000
_cell.angle_alpha   90.00
_cell.angle_beta   90.00
_cell.angle_gamma   90.00
#
_symmetry.space_group_name_H-M   'P 1'
#
loop_
_entity.id
_entity.type
_entity.pdbx_description
1 polymer ?
#
loop_
_entity_poly.entity_id
_entity_poly.type
_entity_poly.pdbx_seq_one_letter_code
_entity_poly.pdbx_strand_id
1 'polypeptide(L)'
;QPSPAPIPLSSVENYNEPLTKDENIYQSNEPYPSKCYQYNIGVGINEKFEHVTYVTLHWYPIQYIPAQNIINIAENADITVTYTNPESTPFPQKTTYDMVIIAPSIFSNALQPLIDHKNSYSIETILKTTKDIYSEYKDKGFDKAEQIKYFIKDAIEQYNIKYVLLAGGLKSTIYAKARDNTNIGASGWHIPVRYSNIDENGDEGFPSDLYYADIYKEGGVFENWDSDGDGILAEWPDDISDLIPDVALGRLAFSDLKEVQEVVDKIITYETTSYGSDWFKKMIVISGDGFLDQFDLNIQWDTNGYPDGAYTIKAQSFNPEGEQGPVDAINITLDKTVPSQVTFNHDDHLNPILQNGYPAPPIAEIISVSEGNILGNTDVNYEPNEGQAYCNSLFWYANVSYNDGVLIIRGKSYDPKPYGNLSNIHVWVENNQGEVVFSDWRNNTPMYYEGEWVTGEKSVNGRGGALYYMPEEFDTNILWTSNGKFNGPDSVISSFSEGYGFAYFSGHGSPGVWQDQKPGIPGNRGHATVEGLWVSNLRSYPPFISKQPIWPMKELSNNGKLPIVVVGGCHNSLFTVSTITSAINYFTIILGRNNQMWTYTLVVPQCWSWYLVQLPNTGAIASIGNTGLGWGWEGEFCTVGAGDGWISSEFFKQYGEHYGQEGYQTLGQVYQETLTSYVNTFKDFTLPECWWYPDLGWDAIDAQSVEQWPLLGDPSLQIGGYPR
;
A
#
# COMPACT_ATOMS: atom_id res chain seq x y z
N GLN A 1 -3.36 7.27 25.46
CA GLN A 1 -2.75 8.26 24.55
C GLN A 1 -3.19 7.89 23.14
N PRO A 2 -3.27 8.87 22.24
CA PRO A 2 -3.86 8.67 20.93
C PRO A 2 -2.95 7.95 19.94
N SER A 3 -3.50 7.20 18.98
CA SER A 3 -2.73 6.50 17.94
C SER A 3 -3.27 6.81 16.51
N PRO A 4 -2.43 6.84 15.45
CA PRO A 4 -2.71 7.16 14.04
C PRO A 4 -3.80 6.40 13.25
N ALA A 5 -4.05 6.78 11.98
CA ALA A 5 -5.09 6.26 11.09
C ALA A 5 -4.84 6.51 9.61
N PRO A 6 -5.36 5.65 8.72
CA PRO A 6 -4.77 5.44 7.42
C PRO A 6 -4.85 6.67 6.51
N ILE A 7 -3.70 7.04 5.95
CA ILE A 7 -3.56 8.09 4.95
C ILE A 7 -3.32 7.42 3.59
N PRO A 8 -3.81 8.02 2.48
CA PRO A 8 -3.42 7.55 1.17
C PRO A 8 -1.90 7.72 0.99
N LEU A 9 -1.22 6.72 0.43
CA LEU A 9 0.21 6.79 0.09
C LEU A 9 0.50 7.84 -1.01
N SER A 10 -0.45 8.66 -1.43
CA SER A 10 -0.23 9.81 -2.31
C SER A 10 -0.93 11.04 -1.74
N SER A 11 -0.36 12.22 -1.95
CA SER A 11 -0.99 13.47 -1.50
C SER A 11 -2.29 13.76 -2.26
N VAL A 12 -3.39 13.98 -1.53
CA VAL A 12 -4.70 14.35 -2.08
C VAL A 12 -5.04 15.80 -1.66
N GLU A 13 -5.42 16.66 -2.61
CA GLU A 13 -5.66 18.11 -2.38
C GLU A 13 -6.90 18.42 -1.50
N ASN A 14 -7.85 17.49 -1.36
CA ASN A 14 -9.09 17.66 -0.59
C ASN A 14 -9.37 16.45 0.32
N TYR A 15 -8.34 15.97 1.03
CA TYR A 15 -8.55 14.97 2.07
C TYR A 15 -9.56 15.50 3.10
N ASN A 16 -10.67 14.78 3.30
CA ASN A 16 -11.64 15.14 4.32
C ASN A 16 -11.15 14.60 5.67
N GLU A 17 -10.84 15.51 6.59
CA GLU A 17 -10.38 15.19 7.95
C GLU A 17 -11.37 14.29 8.70
N PRO A 18 -10.91 13.23 9.40
CA PRO A 18 -11.81 12.44 10.24
C PRO A 18 -12.17 13.09 11.58
N LEU A 19 -13.28 12.61 12.15
CA LEU A 19 -13.95 13.15 13.33
C LEU A 19 -13.17 12.91 14.64
N THR A 20 -13.26 13.87 15.56
CA THR A 20 -12.71 13.83 16.92
C THR A 20 -13.34 12.74 17.79
N LYS A 21 -12.71 12.44 18.96
CA LYS A 21 -13.20 11.53 20.01
C LYS A 21 -14.73 11.46 20.06
N ASP A 22 -15.30 10.29 19.78
CA ASP A 22 -16.75 10.10 19.87
C ASP A 22 -17.19 10.11 21.33
N GLU A 23 -17.59 11.28 21.81
CA GLU A 23 -18.15 11.47 23.15
C GLU A 23 -19.41 10.63 23.37
N ASN A 24 -20.13 10.20 22.33
CA ASN A 24 -21.29 9.31 22.49
C ASN A 24 -20.86 7.91 22.95
N ILE A 25 -19.75 7.38 22.43
CA ILE A 25 -19.21 6.08 22.84
C ILE A 25 -18.64 6.18 24.27
N TYR A 26 -17.78 7.16 24.52
CA TYR A 26 -17.08 7.28 25.81
C TYR A 26 -17.98 7.68 26.99
N GLN A 27 -19.18 8.20 26.71
CA GLN A 27 -20.21 8.48 27.73
C GLN A 27 -21.30 7.39 27.79
N SER A 28 -21.17 6.32 27.00
CA SER A 28 -22.14 5.23 26.93
C SER A 28 -22.05 4.28 28.11
N ASN A 29 -23.21 3.77 28.53
CA ASN A 29 -23.34 2.64 29.46
C ASN A 29 -23.44 1.28 28.75
N GLU A 30 -23.39 1.28 27.42
CA GLU A 30 -23.36 0.05 26.62
C GLU A 30 -21.93 -0.52 26.57
N PRO A 31 -21.77 -1.85 26.55
CA PRO A 31 -20.48 -2.47 26.31
C PRO A 31 -19.99 -2.10 24.90
N TYR A 32 -18.68 -1.91 24.78
CA TYR A 32 -17.97 -1.74 23.54
C TYR A 32 -16.94 -2.87 23.38
N PRO A 33 -16.93 -3.62 22.25
CA PRO A 33 -17.99 -3.62 21.23
C PRO A 33 -19.31 -4.13 21.83
N SER A 34 -20.45 -3.74 21.26
CA SER A 34 -21.79 -4.06 21.81
C SER A 34 -22.17 -5.53 21.64
N LYS A 35 -21.61 -6.20 20.64
CA LYS A 35 -21.72 -7.65 20.43
C LYS A 35 -20.48 -8.35 20.97
N CYS A 36 -20.65 -9.54 21.54
CA CYS A 36 -19.53 -10.37 21.98
C CYS A 36 -18.94 -11.25 20.87
N TYR A 37 -19.61 -11.36 19.71
CA TYR A 37 -19.06 -11.96 18.50
C TYR A 37 -19.77 -11.41 17.26
N GLN A 38 -19.11 -11.55 16.11
CA GLN A 38 -19.67 -11.35 14.77
C GLN A 38 -19.21 -12.48 13.86
N TYR A 39 -19.91 -12.69 12.74
CA TYR A 39 -19.47 -13.64 11.74
C TYR A 39 -19.83 -13.15 10.34
N ASN A 40 -18.98 -13.50 9.40
CA ASN A 40 -19.19 -13.30 7.97
C ASN A 40 -19.25 -14.64 7.24
N ILE A 41 -20.00 -14.66 6.13
CA ILE A 41 -20.07 -15.80 5.22
C ILE A 41 -19.61 -15.35 3.85
N GLY A 42 -18.71 -16.11 3.23
CA GLY A 42 -18.29 -15.91 1.85
C GLY A 42 -18.06 -17.24 1.14
N VAL A 43 -17.95 -17.22 -0.17
CA VAL A 43 -17.73 -18.40 -1.00
C VAL A 43 -16.47 -18.20 -1.84
N GLY A 44 -15.64 -19.23 -1.94
CA GLY A 44 -14.40 -19.14 -2.68
C GLY A 44 -13.63 -20.46 -2.68
N ILE A 45 -12.39 -20.41 -3.13
CA ILE A 45 -11.45 -21.53 -3.01
C ILE A 45 -10.61 -21.43 -1.75
N ASN A 46 -10.22 -22.58 -1.20
CA ASN A 46 -9.26 -22.69 -0.10
C ASN A 46 -7.84 -23.01 -0.56
N GLU A 47 -6.93 -23.15 0.40
CA GLU A 47 -5.51 -23.44 0.17
C GLU A 47 -5.27 -24.73 -0.62
N LYS A 48 -6.29 -25.57 -0.85
CA LYS A 48 -6.23 -26.83 -1.62
C LYS A 48 -6.96 -26.75 -2.96
N PHE A 49 -7.40 -25.55 -3.36
CA PHE A 49 -8.28 -25.32 -4.51
C PHE A 49 -9.63 -26.04 -4.41
N GLU A 50 -10.14 -26.24 -3.20
CA GLU A 50 -11.48 -26.76 -2.98
C GLU A 50 -12.44 -25.59 -2.82
N HIS A 51 -13.57 -25.59 -3.55
CA HIS A 51 -14.62 -24.60 -3.36
C HIS A 51 -15.31 -24.84 -2.02
N VAL A 52 -15.30 -23.83 -1.15
CA VAL A 52 -15.81 -23.90 0.21
C VAL A 52 -16.70 -22.71 0.53
N THR A 53 -17.53 -22.86 1.57
CA THR A 53 -18.19 -21.74 2.22
C THR A 53 -17.39 -21.40 3.48
N TYR A 54 -16.83 -20.20 3.51
CA TYR A 54 -16.18 -19.65 4.70
C TYR A 54 -17.24 -19.22 5.70
N VAL A 55 -17.04 -19.61 6.96
CA VAL A 55 -17.79 -19.08 8.11
C VAL A 55 -16.75 -18.54 9.07
N THR A 56 -16.50 -17.24 8.95
CA THR A 56 -15.44 -16.56 9.69
C THR A 56 -16.04 -15.95 10.94
N LEU A 57 -15.60 -16.40 12.10
CA LEU A 57 -16.11 -15.95 13.39
C LEU A 57 -15.09 -15.04 14.09
N HIS A 58 -15.52 -13.83 14.41
CA HIS A 58 -14.77 -12.89 15.23
C HIS A 58 -15.36 -12.85 16.63
N TRP A 59 -14.58 -13.25 17.63
CA TRP A 59 -15.00 -13.26 19.03
C TRP A 59 -14.34 -12.10 19.78
N TYR A 60 -15.15 -11.32 20.49
CA TYR A 60 -14.72 -10.18 21.29
C TYR A 60 -14.84 -10.53 22.79
N PRO A 61 -13.85 -11.23 23.36
CA PRO A 61 -13.89 -11.70 24.75
C PRO A 61 -13.79 -10.57 25.78
N ILE A 62 -13.31 -9.39 25.36
CA ILE A 62 -13.12 -8.22 26.22
C ILE A 62 -14.10 -7.15 25.76
N GLN A 63 -14.96 -6.68 26.67
CA GLN A 63 -15.89 -5.59 26.42
C GLN A 63 -15.72 -4.52 27.50
N TYR A 64 -15.55 -3.26 27.08
CA TYR A 64 -15.41 -2.12 27.98
C TYR A 64 -16.72 -1.34 28.08
N ILE A 65 -17.13 -0.95 29.30
CA ILE A 65 -18.31 -0.09 29.55
C ILE A 65 -17.78 1.27 30.01
N PRO A 66 -17.66 2.27 29.11
CA PRO A 66 -16.91 3.50 29.38
C PRO A 66 -17.48 4.33 30.53
N ALA A 67 -18.79 4.57 30.56
CA ALA A 67 -19.41 5.39 31.61
C ALA A 67 -19.28 4.80 33.02
N GLN A 68 -19.06 3.49 33.12
CA GLN A 68 -18.93 2.77 34.39
C GLN A 68 -17.48 2.42 34.73
N ASN A 69 -16.55 2.58 33.79
CA ASN A 69 -15.16 2.16 33.91
C ASN A 69 -15.04 0.67 34.29
N ILE A 70 -15.81 -0.19 33.62
CA ILE A 70 -15.84 -1.65 33.84
C ILE A 70 -15.35 -2.37 32.59
N ILE A 71 -14.47 -3.37 32.74
CA ILE A 71 -14.09 -4.31 31.69
C ILE A 71 -14.69 -5.67 32.02
N ASN A 72 -15.49 -6.22 31.11
CA ASN A 72 -15.98 -7.59 31.15
C ASN A 72 -15.04 -8.48 30.34
N ILE A 73 -14.66 -9.64 30.88
CA ILE A 73 -13.76 -10.59 30.24
C ILE A 73 -14.42 -11.97 30.24
N ALA A 74 -14.71 -12.52 29.07
CA ALA A 74 -15.17 -13.88 28.88
C ALA A 74 -13.96 -14.84 28.81
N GLU A 75 -13.92 -15.86 29.67
CA GLU A 75 -12.81 -16.83 29.72
C GLU A 75 -12.92 -17.94 28.66
N ASN A 76 -14.14 -18.23 28.19
CA ASN A 76 -14.42 -19.29 27.23
C ASN A 76 -15.69 -18.97 26.42
N ALA A 77 -15.81 -19.62 25.25
CA ALA A 77 -16.99 -19.61 24.41
C ALA A 77 -17.19 -20.99 23.76
N ASP A 78 -18.45 -21.45 23.73
CA ASP A 78 -18.86 -22.65 22.99
C ASP A 78 -19.48 -22.22 21.65
N ILE A 79 -18.92 -22.69 20.53
CA ILE A 79 -19.35 -22.32 19.19
C ILE A 79 -20.08 -23.50 18.55
N THR A 80 -21.32 -23.28 18.10
CA THR A 80 -22.11 -24.27 17.36
C THR A 80 -22.50 -23.70 16.00
N VAL A 81 -21.98 -24.29 14.92
CA VAL A 81 -22.34 -23.92 13.55
C VAL A 81 -23.40 -24.90 13.02
N THR A 82 -24.55 -24.37 12.63
CA THR A 82 -25.64 -25.13 12.01
C THR A 82 -25.86 -24.64 10.58
N TYR A 83 -25.82 -25.55 9.61
CA TYR A 83 -25.99 -25.21 8.20
C TYR A 83 -26.87 -26.24 7.49
N THR A 84 -27.42 -25.84 6.34
CA THR A 84 -28.17 -26.73 5.46
C THR A 84 -27.21 -27.31 4.43
N ASN A 85 -27.16 -28.63 4.31
CA ASN A 85 -26.35 -29.27 3.27
C ASN A 85 -26.87 -28.88 1.87
N PRO A 86 -25.98 -28.62 0.90
CA PRO A 86 -26.40 -28.34 -0.46
C PRO A 86 -27.12 -29.55 -1.06
N GLU A 87 -28.17 -29.31 -1.86
CA GLU A 87 -28.92 -30.38 -2.53
C GLU A 87 -28.07 -31.10 -3.60
N SER A 88 -27.11 -30.39 -4.19
CA SER A 88 -26.15 -30.92 -5.16
C SER A 88 -24.89 -30.05 -5.20
N THR A 89 -23.76 -30.62 -5.66
CA THR A 89 -22.56 -29.85 -5.98
C THR A 89 -22.54 -29.56 -7.49
N PRO A 90 -22.35 -28.30 -7.92
CA PRO A 90 -22.25 -27.97 -9.34
C PRO A 90 -20.89 -28.36 -9.94
N PHE A 91 -19.91 -28.72 -9.10
CA PHE A 91 -18.54 -28.99 -9.51
C PHE A 91 -18.34 -30.47 -9.88
N PRO A 92 -17.58 -30.78 -10.94
CA PRO A 92 -17.33 -32.15 -11.34
C PRO A 92 -16.35 -32.82 -10.37
N GLN A 93 -16.54 -34.12 -10.12
CA GLN A 93 -15.65 -34.89 -9.23
C GLN A 93 -14.21 -35.05 -9.75
N LYS A 94 -13.98 -34.75 -11.04
CA LYS A 94 -12.67 -34.88 -11.68
C LYS A 94 -12.37 -33.61 -12.47
N THR A 95 -11.20 -33.06 -12.23
CA THR A 95 -10.63 -32.01 -13.06
C THR A 95 -10.29 -32.55 -14.44
N THR A 96 -10.72 -31.84 -15.48
CA THR A 96 -10.39 -32.16 -16.89
C THR A 96 -9.34 -31.21 -17.44
N TYR A 97 -9.38 -29.95 -17.02
CA TYR A 97 -8.38 -28.93 -17.29
C TYR A 97 -8.11 -28.15 -16.02
N ASP A 98 -6.84 -27.87 -15.73
CA ASP A 98 -6.43 -27.08 -14.57
C ASP A 98 -6.45 -25.58 -14.89
N MET A 99 -6.20 -25.19 -16.14
CA MET A 99 -6.00 -23.80 -16.52
C MET A 99 -6.73 -23.41 -17.81
N VAL A 100 -7.27 -22.19 -17.82
CA VAL A 100 -7.74 -21.54 -19.05
C VAL A 100 -6.96 -20.26 -19.32
N ILE A 101 -6.44 -20.15 -20.54
CA ILE A 101 -5.88 -18.91 -21.08
C ILE A 101 -6.95 -18.21 -21.92
N ILE A 102 -7.32 -16.99 -21.54
CA ILE A 102 -8.27 -16.16 -22.28
C ILE A 102 -7.50 -15.09 -23.05
N ALA A 103 -7.57 -15.13 -24.38
CA ALA A 103 -6.76 -14.29 -25.27
C ALA A 103 -7.53 -13.81 -26.50
N PRO A 104 -7.17 -12.70 -27.16
CA PRO A 104 -7.63 -12.44 -28.52
C PRO A 104 -7.00 -13.45 -29.50
N SER A 105 -7.70 -13.79 -30.57
CA SER A 105 -7.24 -14.81 -31.54
C SER A 105 -5.88 -14.49 -32.19
N ILE A 106 -5.46 -13.22 -32.20
CA ILE A 106 -4.16 -12.81 -32.73
C ILE A 106 -2.98 -13.37 -31.91
N PHE A 107 -3.17 -13.63 -30.60
CA PHE A 107 -2.11 -14.12 -29.72
C PHE A 107 -2.07 -15.65 -29.60
N SER A 108 -3.06 -16.37 -30.12
CA SER A 108 -3.17 -17.83 -29.96
C SER A 108 -1.90 -18.60 -30.35
N ASN A 109 -1.29 -18.27 -31.49
CA ASN A 109 -0.07 -18.95 -31.94
C ASN A 109 1.15 -18.63 -31.07
N ALA A 110 1.24 -17.40 -30.55
CA ALA A 110 2.34 -16.97 -29.70
C ALA A 110 2.23 -17.52 -28.27
N LEU A 111 1.03 -17.88 -27.83
CA LEU A 111 0.75 -18.51 -26.54
C LEU A 111 0.89 -20.03 -26.56
N GLN A 112 0.90 -20.67 -27.74
CA GLN A 112 1.02 -22.13 -27.85
C GLN A 112 2.25 -22.70 -27.11
N PRO A 113 3.46 -22.10 -27.16
CA PRO A 113 4.60 -22.58 -26.38
C PRO A 113 4.35 -22.60 -24.87
N LEU A 114 3.60 -21.63 -24.33
CA LEU A 114 3.22 -21.61 -22.92
C LEU A 114 2.27 -22.76 -22.60
N ILE A 115 1.25 -22.99 -23.44
CA ILE A 115 0.29 -24.10 -23.28
C ILE A 115 1.04 -25.44 -23.28
N ASP A 116 1.93 -25.66 -24.25
CA ASP A 116 2.73 -26.88 -24.36
C ASP A 116 3.63 -27.08 -23.14
N HIS A 117 4.22 -26.00 -22.63
CA HIS A 117 5.02 -26.00 -21.41
C HIS A 117 4.19 -26.41 -20.18
N LYS A 118 3.03 -25.79 -19.96
CA LYS A 118 2.14 -26.10 -18.83
C LYS A 118 1.63 -27.54 -18.86
N ASN A 119 1.21 -28.02 -20.03
CA ASN A 119 0.82 -29.41 -20.22
C ASN A 119 1.98 -30.39 -19.92
N SER A 120 3.22 -30.01 -20.24
CA SER A 120 4.39 -30.85 -19.93
C SER A 120 4.65 -31.04 -18.42
N TYR A 121 4.15 -30.12 -17.59
CA TYR A 121 4.17 -30.20 -16.12
C TYR A 121 2.82 -30.56 -15.52
N SER A 122 1.93 -31.20 -16.30
CA SER A 122 0.61 -31.68 -15.84
C SER A 122 -0.33 -30.57 -15.34
N ILE A 123 -0.17 -29.34 -15.85
CA ILE A 123 -1.17 -28.28 -15.74
C ILE A 123 -1.95 -28.28 -17.06
N GLU A 124 -3.00 -29.09 -17.14
CA GLU A 124 -3.75 -29.28 -18.38
C GLU A 124 -4.44 -27.96 -18.77
N THR A 125 -3.98 -27.36 -19.87
CA THR A 125 -4.27 -25.98 -20.24
C THR A 125 -5.02 -25.90 -21.56
N ILE A 126 -6.10 -25.10 -21.58
CA ILE A 126 -6.81 -24.75 -22.81
C ILE A 126 -6.76 -23.25 -23.09
N LEU A 127 -6.78 -22.90 -24.37
CA LEU A 127 -6.96 -21.52 -24.81
C LEU A 127 -8.39 -21.30 -25.28
N LYS A 128 -9.02 -20.24 -24.77
CA LYS A 128 -10.31 -19.74 -25.25
C LYS A 128 -10.16 -18.34 -25.81
N THR A 129 -10.63 -18.11 -27.04
CA THR A 129 -10.54 -16.76 -27.61
C THR A 129 -11.68 -15.86 -27.14
N THR A 130 -11.42 -14.58 -26.93
CA THR A 130 -12.47 -13.60 -26.59
C THR A 130 -13.59 -13.56 -27.63
N LYS A 131 -13.27 -13.76 -28.91
CA LYS A 131 -14.25 -13.86 -29.98
C LYS A 131 -15.22 -15.03 -29.78
N ASP A 132 -14.70 -16.20 -29.39
CA ASP A 132 -15.54 -17.38 -29.16
C ASP A 132 -16.41 -17.18 -27.93
N ILE A 133 -15.87 -16.63 -26.83
CA ILE A 133 -16.62 -16.28 -25.63
C ILE A 133 -17.78 -15.34 -25.98
N TYR A 134 -17.51 -14.20 -26.64
CA TYR A 134 -18.57 -13.25 -26.96
C TYR A 134 -19.62 -13.83 -27.92
N SER A 135 -19.26 -14.83 -28.73
CA SER A 135 -20.21 -15.52 -29.61
C SER A 135 -21.09 -16.51 -28.85
N GLU A 136 -20.53 -17.25 -27.90
CA GLU A 136 -21.21 -18.28 -27.10
C GLU A 136 -22.07 -17.66 -26.00
N TYR A 137 -21.62 -16.55 -25.42
CA TYR A 137 -22.25 -15.86 -24.30
C TYR A 137 -22.98 -14.58 -24.73
N LYS A 138 -23.25 -14.39 -26.03
CA LYS A 138 -23.87 -13.16 -26.57
C LYS A 138 -25.20 -12.74 -25.91
N ASP A 139 -25.94 -13.73 -25.39
CA ASP A 139 -27.26 -13.56 -24.75
C ASP A 139 -27.18 -13.68 -23.21
N LYS A 140 -25.96 -13.70 -22.66
CA LYS A 140 -25.66 -13.72 -21.22
C LYS A 140 -24.82 -12.49 -20.86
N GLY A 141 -24.96 -12.04 -19.62
CA GLY A 141 -24.17 -10.96 -19.06
C GLY A 141 -24.57 -9.55 -19.49
N PHE A 142 -24.29 -8.59 -18.60
CA PHE A 142 -24.48 -7.16 -18.75
C PHE A 142 -23.62 -6.57 -19.87
N ASP A 143 -22.36 -7.02 -19.95
CA ASP A 143 -21.39 -6.58 -20.95
C ASP A 143 -20.34 -7.66 -21.26
N LYS A 144 -19.31 -7.30 -22.04
CA LYS A 144 -18.24 -8.23 -22.44
C LYS A 144 -17.39 -8.75 -21.28
N ALA A 145 -17.25 -7.98 -20.19
CA ALA A 145 -16.52 -8.46 -19.02
C ALA A 145 -17.36 -9.52 -18.30
N GLU A 146 -18.66 -9.28 -18.12
CA GLU A 146 -19.54 -10.29 -17.51
C GLU A 146 -19.69 -11.55 -18.38
N GLN A 147 -19.65 -11.42 -19.71
CA GLN A 147 -19.59 -12.58 -20.62
C GLN A 147 -18.35 -13.47 -20.38
N ILE A 148 -17.19 -12.86 -20.11
CA ILE A 148 -15.98 -13.60 -19.72
C ILE A 148 -16.17 -14.26 -18.37
N LYS A 149 -16.76 -13.55 -17.40
CA LYS A 149 -17.07 -14.07 -16.06
C LYS A 149 -17.98 -15.30 -16.11
N TYR A 150 -19.05 -15.27 -16.92
CA TYR A 150 -19.91 -16.43 -17.16
C TYR A 150 -19.18 -17.60 -17.81
N PHE A 151 -18.23 -17.33 -18.72
CA PHE A 151 -17.40 -18.39 -19.28
C PHE A 151 -16.50 -19.03 -18.21
N ILE A 152 -15.89 -18.23 -17.32
CA ILE A 152 -15.08 -18.72 -16.21
C ILE A 152 -15.92 -19.60 -15.29
N LYS A 153 -17.11 -19.14 -14.90
CA LYS A 153 -18.10 -19.94 -14.15
C LYS A 153 -18.37 -21.30 -14.82
N ASP A 154 -18.70 -21.29 -16.11
CA ASP A 154 -18.99 -22.53 -16.85
C ASP A 154 -17.74 -23.43 -16.93
N ALA A 155 -16.52 -22.86 -17.01
CA ALA A 155 -15.27 -23.62 -17.01
C ALA A 155 -15.00 -24.27 -15.64
N ILE A 156 -15.31 -23.59 -14.54
CA ILE A 156 -15.26 -24.17 -13.18
C ILE A 156 -16.24 -25.35 -13.08
N GLU A 157 -17.49 -25.15 -13.49
CA GLU A 157 -18.56 -26.18 -13.37
C GLU A 157 -18.40 -27.36 -14.33
N GLN A 158 -17.69 -27.19 -15.44
CA GLN A 158 -17.49 -28.27 -16.42
C GLN A 158 -16.14 -28.97 -16.27
N TYR A 159 -15.10 -28.23 -15.89
CA TYR A 159 -13.72 -28.73 -15.93
C TYR A 159 -13.02 -28.71 -14.57
N ASN A 160 -13.58 -28.02 -13.57
CA ASN A 160 -12.96 -27.76 -12.26
C ASN A 160 -11.56 -27.14 -12.38
N ILE A 161 -11.48 -26.06 -13.17
CA ILE A 161 -10.25 -25.28 -13.36
C ILE A 161 -9.82 -24.63 -12.05
N LYS A 162 -8.52 -24.45 -11.90
CA LYS A 162 -7.87 -23.79 -10.75
C LYS A 162 -7.32 -22.42 -11.12
N TYR A 163 -6.97 -22.23 -12.40
CA TYR A 163 -6.24 -21.07 -12.88
C TYR A 163 -6.93 -20.40 -14.08
N VAL A 164 -6.98 -19.07 -14.07
CA VAL A 164 -7.36 -18.25 -15.23
C VAL A 164 -6.25 -17.26 -15.54
N LEU A 165 -5.72 -17.32 -16.76
CA LEU A 165 -4.77 -16.33 -17.26
C LEU A 165 -5.43 -15.43 -18.29
N LEU A 166 -5.55 -14.14 -17.96
CA LEU A 166 -5.97 -13.10 -18.89
C LEU A 166 -4.74 -12.64 -19.71
N ALA A 167 -4.66 -13.07 -20.97
CA ALA A 167 -3.54 -12.77 -21.86
C ALA A 167 -3.87 -11.59 -22.79
N GLY A 168 -3.69 -10.38 -22.28
CA GLY A 168 -3.80 -9.14 -23.05
C GLY A 168 -4.01 -7.90 -22.18
N GLY A 169 -3.42 -6.77 -22.59
CA GLY A 169 -3.57 -5.46 -21.98
C GLY A 169 -4.19 -4.44 -22.94
N LEU A 170 -3.72 -3.20 -22.87
CA LEU A 170 -4.11 -2.14 -23.82
C LEU A 170 -3.65 -2.49 -25.24
N LYS A 171 -4.48 -2.17 -26.24
CA LYS A 171 -4.14 -2.36 -27.66
C LYS A 171 -3.03 -1.44 -28.15
N SER A 172 -2.69 -0.39 -27.40
CA SER A 172 -1.69 0.61 -27.76
C SER A 172 -1.15 1.31 -26.51
N THR A 173 0.17 1.25 -26.33
CA THR A 173 0.90 1.99 -25.27
C THR A 173 1.11 3.46 -25.61
N ILE A 174 0.82 3.87 -26.85
CA ILE A 174 0.92 5.27 -27.29
C ILE A 174 -0.36 6.04 -26.92
N TYR A 175 -1.52 5.48 -27.27
CA TYR A 175 -2.82 6.05 -26.94
C TYR A 175 -3.87 4.95 -26.89
N ALA A 176 -4.56 4.87 -25.76
CA ALA A 176 -5.76 4.06 -25.61
C ALA A 176 -6.80 4.81 -24.78
N LYS A 177 -8.08 4.65 -25.16
CA LYS A 177 -9.20 5.02 -24.30
C LYS A 177 -9.42 3.87 -23.32
N ALA A 178 -8.94 4.03 -22.08
CA ALA A 178 -8.93 2.95 -21.11
C ALA A 178 -10.29 2.64 -20.48
N ARG A 179 -11.20 3.62 -20.40
CA ARG A 179 -12.53 3.48 -19.80
C ARG A 179 -13.60 3.88 -20.83
N ASP A 180 -14.50 2.97 -21.19
CA ASP A 180 -15.56 3.23 -22.18
C ASP A 180 -16.76 3.94 -21.56
N ASN A 181 -17.14 3.49 -20.37
CA ASN A 181 -18.16 4.03 -19.48
C ASN A 181 -17.74 3.77 -18.01
N THR A 182 -18.60 4.10 -17.05
CA THR A 182 -18.35 3.92 -15.61
C THR A 182 -17.84 2.51 -15.25
N ASN A 183 -18.41 1.44 -15.81
CA ASN A 183 -18.14 0.06 -15.36
C ASN A 183 -17.07 -0.68 -16.17
N ILE A 184 -16.78 -0.29 -17.42
CA ILE A 184 -15.94 -1.13 -18.30
C ILE A 184 -14.98 -0.34 -19.19
N GLY A 185 -13.80 -0.91 -19.41
CA GLY A 185 -12.92 -0.62 -20.53
C GLY A 185 -12.86 -1.81 -21.50
N ALA A 186 -13.36 -1.67 -22.74
CA ALA A 186 -13.35 -2.76 -23.72
C ALA A 186 -12.76 -2.36 -25.09
N SER A 187 -13.02 -1.13 -25.56
CA SER A 187 -12.63 -0.68 -26.89
C SER A 187 -11.12 -0.57 -27.05
N GLY A 188 -10.45 -0.01 -26.03
CA GLY A 188 -9.00 0.13 -25.95
C GLY A 188 -8.24 -1.14 -25.58
N TRP A 189 -8.94 -2.25 -25.29
CA TRP A 189 -8.36 -3.43 -24.64
C TRP A 189 -8.42 -4.70 -25.49
N HIS A 190 -7.40 -5.55 -25.37
CA HIS A 190 -7.42 -6.91 -25.91
C HIS A 190 -8.35 -7.82 -25.12
N ILE A 191 -8.26 -7.75 -23.79
CA ILE A 191 -9.19 -8.33 -22.83
C ILE A 191 -9.79 -7.18 -22.02
N PRO A 192 -11.12 -7.04 -21.95
CA PRO A 192 -11.76 -5.98 -21.18
C PRO A 192 -11.29 -5.94 -19.72
N VAL A 193 -11.58 -4.81 -19.09
CA VAL A 193 -11.28 -4.54 -17.69
C VAL A 193 -12.54 -4.02 -17.04
N ARG A 194 -12.90 -4.58 -15.87
CA ARG A 194 -13.94 -4.06 -14.98
C ARG A 194 -13.35 -2.93 -14.15
N TYR A 195 -14.12 -1.87 -13.95
CA TYR A 195 -13.80 -0.84 -12.96
C TYR A 195 -14.64 -1.07 -11.73
N SER A 196 -14.00 -1.01 -10.57
CA SER A 196 -14.69 -0.72 -9.31
C SER A 196 -15.13 0.75 -9.32
N ASN A 197 -16.27 1.05 -8.73
CA ASN A 197 -16.80 2.40 -8.62
C ASN A 197 -16.78 2.92 -7.17
N ILE A 198 -15.94 2.33 -6.32
CA ILE A 198 -15.53 2.95 -5.06
C ILE A 198 -14.87 4.30 -5.38
N ASP A 199 -15.43 5.38 -4.84
CA ASP A 199 -14.95 6.76 -5.00
C ASP A 199 -14.48 7.30 -3.67
N GLU A 200 -13.23 6.97 -3.31
CA GLU A 200 -12.59 7.45 -2.09
C GLU A 200 -11.53 8.50 -2.42
N ASN A 201 -11.67 9.68 -1.79
CA ASN A 201 -10.69 10.76 -1.82
C ASN A 201 -10.21 11.16 -3.24
N GLY A 202 -11.12 11.15 -4.22
CA GLY A 202 -10.89 11.65 -5.58
C GLY A 202 -10.36 10.61 -6.56
N ASP A 203 -10.27 9.34 -6.16
CA ASP A 203 -10.09 8.19 -7.05
C ASP A 203 -11.46 7.67 -7.50
N GLU A 204 -11.99 8.26 -8.59
CA GLU A 204 -13.32 8.00 -9.16
C GLU A 204 -13.47 6.59 -9.82
N GLY A 205 -12.83 5.58 -9.25
CA GLY A 205 -12.85 4.18 -9.67
C GLY A 205 -11.58 3.69 -10.38
N PHE A 206 -11.18 2.47 -10.05
CA PHE A 206 -9.93 1.83 -10.48
C PHE A 206 -10.20 0.47 -11.16
N PRO A 207 -9.30 -0.01 -12.03
CA PRO A 207 -9.48 -1.31 -12.68
C PRO A 207 -9.31 -2.47 -11.68
N SER A 208 -10.23 -3.42 -11.72
CA SER A 208 -10.20 -4.62 -10.89
C SER A 208 -10.32 -5.89 -11.73
N ASP A 209 -9.31 -6.75 -11.64
CA ASP A 209 -9.36 -8.09 -12.22
C ASP A 209 -9.99 -9.13 -11.27
N LEU A 210 -10.17 -8.79 -9.99
CA LEU A 210 -10.86 -9.64 -9.00
C LEU A 210 -12.29 -9.96 -9.45
N TYR A 211 -12.94 -9.05 -10.17
CA TYR A 211 -14.26 -9.28 -10.78
C TYR A 211 -14.36 -10.58 -11.58
N TYR A 212 -13.27 -11.00 -12.24
CA TYR A 212 -13.26 -12.23 -13.03
C TYR A 212 -13.03 -13.49 -12.18
N ALA A 213 -12.54 -13.33 -10.95
CA ALA A 213 -12.18 -14.41 -10.04
C ALA A 213 -13.25 -14.67 -8.97
N ASP A 214 -13.92 -13.64 -8.47
CA ASP A 214 -15.07 -13.72 -7.56
C ASP A 214 -16.32 -14.10 -8.39
N ILE A 215 -16.75 -15.36 -8.34
CA ILE A 215 -17.81 -15.94 -9.18
C ILE A 215 -19.10 -16.18 -8.39
N TYR A 216 -18.97 -16.61 -7.14
CA TYR A 216 -20.08 -17.03 -6.30
C TYR A 216 -20.11 -16.27 -4.98
N LYS A 217 -21.32 -16.00 -4.49
CA LYS A 217 -21.58 -15.53 -3.12
C LYS A 217 -22.39 -16.53 -2.31
N GLU A 218 -22.74 -16.14 -1.09
CA GLU A 218 -23.54 -16.95 -0.17
C GLU A 218 -24.69 -17.69 -0.88
N GLY A 219 -24.76 -19.00 -0.65
CA GLY A 219 -25.73 -19.90 -1.29
C GLY A 219 -25.33 -20.40 -2.69
N GLY A 220 -24.12 -20.08 -3.17
CA GLY A 220 -23.65 -20.45 -4.50
C GLY A 220 -24.31 -19.64 -5.62
N VAL A 221 -24.77 -18.43 -5.30
CA VAL A 221 -25.41 -17.50 -6.25
C VAL A 221 -24.32 -16.82 -7.05
N PHE A 222 -24.54 -16.56 -8.34
CA PHE A 222 -23.59 -15.82 -9.17
C PHE A 222 -23.44 -14.38 -8.66
N GLU A 223 -22.20 -13.95 -8.44
CA GLU A 223 -21.87 -12.59 -8.00
C GLU A 223 -21.64 -11.69 -9.23
N ASN A 224 -22.45 -10.65 -9.38
CA ASN A 224 -22.46 -9.72 -10.51
C ASN A 224 -21.82 -8.36 -10.18
N TRP A 225 -21.49 -8.10 -8.91
CA TRP A 225 -21.05 -6.81 -8.35
C TRP A 225 -22.07 -5.68 -8.51
N ASP A 226 -23.37 -6.00 -8.63
CA ASP A 226 -24.47 -5.04 -8.76
C ASP A 226 -25.65 -5.60 -7.93
N SER A 227 -25.52 -5.46 -6.63
CA SER A 227 -26.37 -6.08 -5.61
C SER A 227 -27.68 -5.33 -5.39
N ASP A 228 -27.72 -4.03 -5.70
CA ASP A 228 -28.91 -3.20 -5.63
C ASP A 228 -29.65 -3.09 -6.98
N GLY A 229 -28.99 -3.44 -8.09
CA GLY A 229 -29.55 -3.58 -9.42
C GLY A 229 -29.67 -2.26 -10.19
N ASP A 230 -28.90 -1.24 -9.83
CA ASP A 230 -28.95 0.08 -10.47
C ASP A 230 -28.11 0.15 -11.78
N GLY A 231 -27.21 -0.82 -11.97
CA GLY A 231 -26.38 -0.98 -13.15
C GLY A 231 -25.05 -0.23 -13.11
N ILE A 232 -24.64 0.30 -11.96
CA ILE A 232 -23.28 0.71 -11.62
C ILE A 232 -22.70 -0.39 -10.73
N LEU A 233 -21.46 -0.81 -10.98
CA LEU A 233 -20.92 -2.02 -10.35
C LEU A 233 -19.87 -1.68 -9.28
N ALA A 234 -19.90 -2.39 -8.16
CA ALA A 234 -19.00 -2.21 -7.02
C ALA A 234 -18.96 -0.75 -6.54
N GLU A 235 -20.14 -0.17 -6.34
CA GLU A 235 -20.28 1.10 -5.63
C GLU A 235 -20.22 0.87 -4.11
N TRP A 236 -19.54 1.75 -3.40
CA TRP A 236 -19.59 1.74 -1.93
C TRP A 236 -20.41 2.92 -1.42
N PRO A 237 -21.30 2.73 -0.43
CA PRO A 237 -21.62 1.50 0.30
C PRO A 237 -22.80 0.69 -0.30
N ASP A 238 -23.25 1.04 -1.49
CA ASP A 238 -24.51 0.54 -2.06
C ASP A 238 -24.41 -0.92 -2.52
N ASP A 239 -23.25 -1.34 -3.05
CA ASP A 239 -22.98 -2.73 -3.43
C ASP A 239 -22.35 -3.56 -2.32
N ILE A 240 -22.86 -4.78 -2.17
CA ILE A 240 -22.35 -5.79 -1.25
C ILE A 240 -21.82 -6.97 -2.06
N SER A 241 -20.50 -7.17 -2.01
CA SER A 241 -19.81 -8.39 -2.45
C SER A 241 -19.01 -9.03 -1.30
N ASP A 242 -18.81 -10.35 -1.38
CA ASP A 242 -17.91 -11.04 -0.46
C ASP A 242 -16.43 -10.88 -0.84
N LEU A 243 -16.13 -10.65 -2.13
CA LEU A 243 -14.79 -10.42 -2.70
C LEU A 243 -13.81 -11.59 -2.54
N ILE A 244 -14.31 -12.79 -2.26
CA ILE A 244 -13.46 -13.97 -2.11
C ILE A 244 -13.30 -14.63 -3.50
N PRO A 245 -12.07 -14.87 -3.98
CA PRO A 245 -11.86 -15.48 -5.29
C PRO A 245 -12.25 -16.97 -5.31
N ASP A 246 -12.92 -17.40 -6.38
CA ASP A 246 -13.25 -18.81 -6.70
C ASP A 246 -12.24 -19.47 -7.64
N VAL A 247 -11.31 -18.69 -8.19
CA VAL A 247 -10.27 -19.18 -9.09
C VAL A 247 -9.02 -18.30 -8.97
N ALA A 248 -7.83 -18.91 -9.03
CA ALA A 248 -6.60 -18.14 -9.03
C ALA A 248 -6.42 -17.44 -10.39
N LEU A 249 -6.41 -16.11 -10.37
CA LEU A 249 -6.39 -15.29 -11.57
C LEU A 249 -5.12 -14.43 -11.65
N GLY A 250 -4.55 -14.36 -12.84
CA GLY A 250 -3.49 -13.41 -13.16
C GLY A 250 -3.65 -12.83 -14.56
N ARG A 251 -3.04 -11.67 -14.80
CA ARG A 251 -3.02 -10.98 -16.09
C ARG A 251 -1.59 -10.84 -16.60
N LEU A 252 -1.38 -11.24 -17.85
CA LEU A 252 -0.21 -10.82 -18.63
C LEU A 252 -0.65 -9.74 -19.62
N ALA A 253 -0.33 -8.49 -19.30
CA ALA A 253 -0.91 -7.31 -19.94
C ALA A 253 -0.31 -6.97 -21.32
N PHE A 254 -0.18 -7.91 -22.25
CA PHE A 254 0.49 -7.64 -23.54
C PHE A 254 -0.22 -6.62 -24.42
N SER A 255 0.53 -5.70 -25.03
CA SER A 255 0.03 -4.82 -26.09
C SER A 255 0.20 -5.40 -27.49
N ASP A 256 1.26 -6.17 -27.73
CA ASP A 256 1.58 -6.72 -29.05
C ASP A 256 2.22 -8.12 -29.02
N LEU A 257 2.41 -8.71 -30.20
CA LEU A 257 2.93 -10.07 -30.36
C LEU A 257 4.36 -10.26 -29.86
N LYS A 258 5.19 -9.21 -29.93
CA LYS A 258 6.59 -9.30 -29.51
C LYS A 258 6.64 -9.43 -27.99
N GLU A 259 5.84 -8.64 -27.29
CA GLU A 259 5.73 -8.70 -25.83
C GLU A 259 5.24 -10.06 -25.35
N VAL A 260 4.24 -10.65 -26.03
CA VAL A 260 3.77 -12.03 -25.74
C VAL A 260 4.95 -13.02 -25.82
N GLN A 261 5.73 -12.97 -26.89
CA GLN A 261 6.86 -13.89 -27.08
C GLN A 261 7.93 -13.72 -26.00
N GLU A 262 8.33 -12.48 -25.70
CA GLU A 262 9.38 -12.18 -24.73
C GLU A 262 8.98 -12.63 -23.31
N VAL A 263 7.72 -12.47 -22.92
CA VAL A 263 7.24 -12.89 -21.60
C VAL A 263 6.93 -14.38 -21.52
N VAL A 264 6.43 -15.01 -22.60
CA VAL A 264 6.28 -16.48 -22.64
C VAL A 264 7.64 -17.15 -22.50
N ASP A 265 8.66 -16.69 -23.24
CA ASP A 265 10.04 -17.20 -23.12
C ASP A 265 10.60 -17.00 -21.71
N LYS A 266 10.27 -15.86 -21.08
CA LYS A 266 10.63 -15.55 -19.70
C LYS A 266 10.04 -16.55 -18.70
N ILE A 267 8.74 -16.84 -18.80
CA ILE A 267 8.04 -17.79 -17.92
C ILE A 267 8.62 -19.20 -18.07
N ILE A 268 8.75 -19.68 -19.30
CA ILE A 268 9.31 -21.01 -19.59
C ILE A 268 10.75 -21.12 -19.05
N THR A 269 11.56 -20.07 -19.24
CA THR A 269 12.94 -20.05 -18.74
C THR A 269 12.98 -20.10 -17.22
N TYR A 270 12.17 -19.28 -16.53
CA TYR A 270 12.08 -19.29 -15.07
C TYR A 270 11.69 -20.68 -14.56
N GLU A 271 10.60 -21.25 -15.08
CA GLU A 271 10.06 -22.52 -14.59
C GLU A 271 10.99 -23.72 -14.85
N THR A 272 11.87 -23.64 -15.85
CA THR A 272 12.82 -24.73 -16.20
C THR A 272 14.23 -24.56 -15.61
N THR A 273 14.57 -23.37 -15.12
CA THR A 273 15.96 -23.05 -14.72
C THR A 273 16.12 -22.51 -13.29
N SER A 274 15.04 -22.05 -12.65
CA SER A 274 15.11 -21.47 -11.30
C SER A 274 15.29 -22.50 -10.18
N TYR A 275 14.86 -23.75 -10.40
CA TYR A 275 14.84 -24.75 -9.33
C TYR A 275 16.23 -25.03 -8.78
N GLY A 276 16.36 -24.89 -7.45
CA GLY A 276 17.62 -25.08 -6.74
C GLY A 276 18.68 -24.01 -7.01
N SER A 277 18.31 -22.88 -7.62
CA SER A 277 19.25 -21.78 -7.87
C SER A 277 19.49 -20.92 -6.63
N ASP A 278 20.74 -20.51 -6.40
CA ASP A 278 21.13 -19.71 -5.23
C ASP A 278 20.49 -18.32 -5.21
N TRP A 279 20.11 -17.76 -6.37
CA TRP A 279 19.50 -16.44 -6.43
C TRP A 279 18.04 -16.46 -5.97
N PHE A 280 17.36 -17.61 -6.07
CA PHE A 280 15.96 -17.73 -5.67
C PHE A 280 15.80 -17.63 -4.15
N LYS A 281 16.71 -18.21 -3.36
CA LYS A 281 16.71 -18.11 -1.89
C LYS A 281 17.25 -16.77 -1.38
N LYS A 282 16.87 -15.68 -2.06
CA LYS A 282 17.22 -14.31 -1.68
C LYS A 282 15.98 -13.44 -1.75
N MET A 283 15.86 -12.51 -0.82
CA MET A 283 14.84 -11.47 -0.83
C MET A 283 15.47 -10.11 -0.64
N ILE A 284 15.04 -9.14 -1.46
CA ILE A 284 15.36 -7.73 -1.25
C ILE A 284 14.13 -6.99 -0.75
N VAL A 285 14.32 -6.14 0.27
CA VAL A 285 13.28 -5.20 0.72
C VAL A 285 13.77 -3.77 0.58
N ILE A 286 12.91 -2.89 0.09
CA ILE A 286 13.25 -1.49 -0.23
C ILE A 286 12.18 -0.58 0.35
N SER A 287 12.57 0.35 1.21
CA SER A 287 11.63 1.18 1.97
C SER A 287 12.29 2.34 2.73
N GLY A 288 11.48 3.14 3.41
CA GLY A 288 11.85 4.28 4.23
C GLY A 288 10.72 4.71 5.18
N ASP A 289 10.66 6.01 5.42
CA ASP A 289 9.76 6.66 6.38
C ASP A 289 8.52 7.21 5.65
N GLY A 290 7.47 6.38 5.53
CA GLY A 290 6.34 6.68 4.67
C GLY A 290 5.43 7.80 5.19
N PHE A 291 5.33 7.97 6.51
CA PHE A 291 4.46 8.97 7.11
C PHE A 291 5.16 9.71 8.26
N LEU A 292 4.73 10.96 8.51
CA LEU A 292 5.26 11.74 9.63
C LEU A 292 4.34 11.60 10.83
N ASP A 293 4.64 10.66 11.72
CA ASP A 293 3.82 10.29 12.88
C ASP A 293 4.26 10.94 14.21
N GLN A 294 4.90 12.11 14.13
CA GLN A 294 5.33 12.87 15.31
C GLN A 294 4.13 13.38 16.12
N PHE A 295 3.99 12.93 17.36
CA PHE A 295 3.01 13.47 18.30
C PHE A 295 3.31 14.90 18.78
N ASP A 296 2.27 15.68 19.09
CA ASP A 296 2.42 17.02 19.69
C ASP A 296 3.18 16.96 21.02
N LEU A 297 4.34 17.64 21.05
CA LEU A 297 5.15 17.80 22.26
C LEU A 297 4.44 18.65 23.32
N ASN A 298 3.64 19.64 22.91
CA ASN A 298 2.87 20.54 23.77
C ASN A 298 3.65 21.04 25.01
N ILE A 299 4.85 21.60 24.79
CA ILE A 299 5.68 22.17 25.86
C ILE A 299 5.28 23.63 26.05
N GLN A 300 4.78 24.01 27.22
CA GLN A 300 4.23 25.35 27.45
C GLN A 300 5.19 26.22 28.25
N TRP A 301 5.63 27.33 27.66
CA TRP A 301 6.44 28.33 28.32
C TRP A 301 5.65 29.63 28.53
N ASP A 302 5.23 29.88 29.77
CA ASP A 302 4.58 31.14 30.18
C ASP A 302 5.62 32.25 30.31
N THR A 303 5.52 33.24 29.43
CA THR A 303 6.48 34.34 29.34
C THR A 303 6.14 35.55 30.22
N ASN A 304 4.97 35.59 30.87
CA ASN A 304 4.47 36.79 31.58
C ASN A 304 5.30 37.18 32.82
N GLY A 305 6.13 36.26 33.33
CA GLY A 305 7.02 36.49 34.48
C GLY A 305 8.45 36.92 34.12
N TYR A 306 8.79 37.01 32.83
CA TYR A 306 10.17 37.25 32.37
C TYR A 306 10.36 38.66 31.81
N PRO A 307 11.52 39.29 32.02
CA PRO A 307 11.80 40.64 31.50
C PRO A 307 11.97 40.63 29.98
N ASP A 308 11.61 41.75 29.34
CA ASP A 308 11.91 41.98 27.93
C ASP A 308 13.41 41.85 27.67
N GLY A 309 13.79 41.17 26.58
CA GLY A 309 15.18 40.88 26.25
C GLY A 309 15.37 39.70 25.31
N ALA A 310 16.63 39.35 25.06
CA ALA A 310 17.00 38.22 24.22
C ALA A 310 16.94 36.91 25.01
N TYR A 311 16.39 35.87 24.38
CA TYR A 311 16.35 34.50 24.89
C TYR A 311 16.74 33.53 23.77
N THR A 312 17.23 32.35 24.15
CA THR A 312 17.49 31.25 23.21
C THR A 312 16.72 30.02 23.67
N ILE A 313 15.81 29.53 22.82
CA ILE A 313 15.11 28.27 23.03
C ILE A 313 15.98 27.18 22.43
N LYS A 314 16.25 26.12 23.19
CA LYS A 314 17.10 25.01 22.76
C LYS A 314 16.39 23.68 22.95
N ALA A 315 16.69 22.74 22.06
CA ALA A 315 16.19 21.39 22.13
C ALA A 315 17.30 20.37 21.83
N GLN A 316 17.26 19.22 22.50
CA GLN A 316 18.19 18.11 22.22
C GLN A 316 17.45 16.78 22.32
N SER A 317 17.69 15.90 21.36
CA SER A 317 17.09 14.55 21.28
C SER A 317 18.06 13.49 21.83
N PHE A 318 17.48 12.42 22.40
CA PHE A 318 18.19 11.30 23.00
C PHE A 318 17.50 10.00 22.62
N ASN A 319 18.24 8.94 22.33
CA ASN A 319 17.64 7.61 22.10
C ASN A 319 17.73 6.70 23.33
N PRO A 320 17.05 5.52 23.33
CA PRO A 320 17.05 4.59 24.46
C PRO A 320 18.44 4.04 24.81
N GLU A 321 19.39 4.01 23.86
CA GLU A 321 20.78 3.62 24.11
C GLU A 321 21.60 4.73 24.78
N GLY A 322 21.04 5.93 24.94
CA GLY A 322 21.69 7.09 25.57
C GLY A 322 22.56 7.91 24.62
N GLU A 323 22.46 7.68 23.31
CA GLU A 323 23.08 8.56 22.30
C GLU A 323 22.36 9.92 22.28
N GLN A 324 23.13 10.99 22.10
CA GLN A 324 22.64 12.36 22.14
C GLN A 324 22.79 13.01 20.77
N GLY A 325 21.74 13.71 20.36
CA GLY A 325 21.68 14.51 19.15
C GLY A 325 22.43 15.84 19.22
N PRO A 326 22.51 16.56 18.08
CA PRO A 326 22.88 17.96 18.08
C PRO A 326 21.85 18.79 18.86
N VAL A 327 22.28 19.92 19.39
CA VAL A 327 21.38 20.91 19.98
C VAL A 327 20.82 21.78 18.87
N ASP A 328 19.50 21.80 18.73
CA ASP A 328 18.79 22.82 17.96
C ASP A 328 18.60 24.06 18.83
N ALA A 329 18.76 25.26 18.26
CA ALA A 329 18.80 26.51 19.00
C ALA A 329 18.22 27.68 18.20
N ILE A 330 17.15 28.27 18.73
CA ILE A 330 16.42 29.39 18.13
C ILE A 330 16.52 30.62 19.05
N ASN A 331 17.12 31.69 18.53
CA ASN A 331 17.21 32.98 19.24
C ASN A 331 15.96 33.81 19.00
N ILE A 332 15.34 34.30 20.07
CA ILE A 332 14.12 35.11 20.03
C ILE A 332 14.26 36.35 20.91
N THR A 333 13.36 37.31 20.72
CA THR A 333 13.22 38.49 21.58
C THR A 333 11.87 38.46 22.29
N LEU A 334 11.86 38.58 23.61
CA LEU A 334 10.66 38.93 24.36
C LEU A 334 10.56 40.45 24.39
N ASP A 335 9.50 41.02 23.84
CA ASP A 335 9.25 42.46 23.88
C ASP A 335 7.74 42.72 23.95
N LYS A 336 7.22 42.83 25.18
CA LYS A 336 5.78 43.07 25.43
C LYS A 336 5.30 44.45 24.99
N THR A 337 6.17 45.30 24.44
CA THR A 337 5.80 46.63 23.95
C THR A 337 5.38 46.63 22.48
N VAL A 338 5.69 45.56 21.74
CA VAL A 338 5.39 45.43 20.30
C VAL A 338 4.49 44.22 20.01
N PRO A 339 3.82 44.19 18.84
CA PRO A 339 3.09 43.01 18.39
C PRO A 339 4.00 41.80 18.22
N SER A 340 3.46 40.61 18.47
CA SER A 340 4.18 39.35 18.31
C SER A 340 4.44 39.05 16.82
N GLN A 341 5.60 38.48 16.53
CA GLN A 341 5.97 37.93 15.24
C GLN A 341 6.51 36.52 15.48
N VAL A 342 5.62 35.53 15.39
CA VAL A 342 5.96 34.11 15.54
C VAL A 342 5.63 33.40 14.24
N THR A 343 6.60 32.67 13.70
CA THR A 343 6.53 32.00 12.41
C THR A 343 6.93 30.54 12.54
N PHE A 344 6.38 29.71 11.66
CA PHE A 344 6.71 28.30 11.52
C PHE A 344 8.15 28.11 10.98
N ASN A 345 8.90 27.19 11.58
CA ASN A 345 10.24 26.75 11.17
C ASN A 345 10.25 25.25 10.88
N HIS A 346 10.88 24.79 9.80
CA HIS A 346 11.05 23.36 9.56
C HIS A 346 12.29 23.15 8.69
N ASP A 347 13.46 23.33 9.32
CA ASP A 347 14.74 23.43 8.64
C ASP A 347 15.74 22.36 9.07
N ASP A 348 15.31 21.33 9.80
CA ASP A 348 16.14 20.17 10.15
C ASP A 348 16.82 19.48 8.96
N HIS A 349 16.30 19.59 7.73
CA HIS A 349 16.99 19.16 6.51
C HIS A 349 18.34 19.86 6.26
N LEU A 350 18.56 21.03 6.85
CA LEU A 350 19.83 21.77 6.81
C LEU A 350 20.82 21.30 7.89
N ASN A 351 20.41 20.42 8.79
CA ASN A 351 21.28 19.90 9.84
C ASN A 351 22.49 19.17 9.24
N PRO A 352 23.74 19.61 9.51
CA PRO A 352 24.94 19.03 8.91
C PRO A 352 25.11 17.53 9.20
N ILE A 353 24.52 17.03 10.29
CA ILE A 353 24.58 15.61 10.65
C ILE A 353 23.81 14.77 9.63
N LEU A 354 22.62 15.20 9.20
CA LEU A 354 21.82 14.50 8.19
C LEU A 354 22.43 14.57 6.78
N GLN A 355 23.29 15.56 6.53
CA GLN A 355 24.06 15.66 5.28
C GLN A 355 25.22 14.65 5.20
N ASN A 356 25.63 14.06 6.33
CA ASN A 356 26.66 13.01 6.37
C ASN A 356 26.10 11.62 6.05
N GLY A 357 24.78 11.48 5.85
CA GLY A 357 24.09 10.23 5.54
C GLY A 357 23.45 9.57 6.75
N TYR A 358 22.93 8.37 6.52
CA TYR A 358 22.19 7.56 7.50
C TYR A 358 22.94 6.23 7.77
N PRO A 359 22.82 5.64 8.97
CA PRO A 359 22.08 6.17 10.13
C PRO A 359 22.76 7.41 10.73
N ALA A 360 21.97 8.23 11.41
CA ALA A 360 22.42 9.44 12.08
C ALA A 360 22.06 9.41 13.58
N PRO A 361 22.75 10.19 14.43
CA PRO A 361 22.32 10.44 15.81
C PRO A 361 20.89 10.99 15.89
N PRO A 362 20.22 10.88 17.04
CA PRO A 362 18.86 11.40 17.24
C PRO A 362 18.77 12.89 16.92
N ILE A 363 17.68 13.33 16.31
CA ILE A 363 17.47 14.74 15.92
C ILE A 363 16.35 15.35 16.75
N ALA A 364 16.57 16.58 17.20
CA ALA A 364 15.52 17.47 17.70
C ALA A 364 15.37 18.65 16.74
N GLU A 365 14.15 19.13 16.58
CA GLU A 365 13.81 20.30 15.77
C GLU A 365 12.72 21.11 16.48
N ILE A 366 12.93 22.41 16.69
CA ILE A 366 11.93 23.36 17.16
C ILE A 366 11.22 23.97 15.96
N ILE A 367 9.90 23.75 15.89
CA ILE A 367 9.09 24.13 14.72
C ILE A 367 8.21 25.34 14.99
N SER A 368 7.67 25.49 16.20
CA SER A 368 6.62 26.48 16.46
C SER A 368 7.12 27.94 16.57
N VAL A 369 8.40 28.18 16.33
CA VAL A 369 9.04 29.50 16.37
C VAL A 369 10.31 29.51 15.52
N SER A 370 10.58 30.61 14.80
CA SER A 370 11.78 30.76 13.96
C SER A 370 12.82 31.71 14.56
N GLU A 371 14.04 31.61 14.04
CA GLU A 371 15.14 32.52 14.38
C GLU A 371 14.75 34.00 14.22
N GLY A 372 15.07 34.81 15.24
CA GLY A 372 14.81 36.25 15.27
C GLY A 372 13.35 36.64 15.54
N ASN A 373 12.47 35.68 15.84
CA ASN A 373 11.06 35.97 16.17
C ASN A 373 10.91 36.81 17.45
N ILE A 374 9.77 37.51 17.54
CA ILE A 374 9.42 38.36 18.67
C ILE A 374 8.19 37.82 19.37
N LEU A 375 8.31 37.49 20.66
CA LEU A 375 7.18 37.20 21.54
C LEU A 375 6.70 38.52 22.13
N GLY A 376 5.59 39.04 21.60
CA GLY A 376 5.10 40.38 21.88
C GLY A 376 3.83 40.39 22.72
N ASN A 377 2.97 41.38 22.47
CA ASN A 377 1.71 41.61 23.19
C ASN A 377 0.43 41.19 22.44
N THR A 378 0.56 40.51 21.31
CA THR A 378 -0.58 39.98 20.55
C THR A 378 -0.53 38.47 20.44
N ASP A 379 -1.69 37.85 20.38
CA ASP A 379 -1.79 36.42 20.14
C ASP A 379 -1.40 36.06 18.70
N VAL A 380 -0.82 34.88 18.51
CA VAL A 380 -0.46 34.31 17.21
C VAL A 380 -0.92 32.86 17.17
N ASN A 381 -1.72 32.53 16.16
CA ASN A 381 -2.11 31.16 15.83
C ASN A 381 -1.90 30.94 14.34
N TYR A 382 -1.21 29.86 14.00
CA TYR A 382 -0.99 29.48 12.61
C TYR A 382 -0.89 27.95 12.48
N GLU A 383 -1.65 27.41 11.54
CA GLU A 383 -1.70 25.99 11.23
C GLU A 383 -1.08 25.78 9.84
N PRO A 384 0.11 25.16 9.75
CA PRO A 384 0.71 24.83 8.47
C PRO A 384 -0.11 23.78 7.74
N ASN A 385 -0.24 23.93 6.42
CA ASN A 385 -0.86 22.91 5.57
C ASN A 385 0.11 21.74 5.32
N GLU A 386 -0.39 20.66 4.72
CA GLU A 386 0.37 19.45 4.38
C GLU A 386 1.61 19.70 3.49
N GLY A 387 1.56 20.74 2.65
CA GLY A 387 2.71 21.18 1.84
C GLY A 387 3.82 21.85 2.65
N GLN A 388 3.54 22.27 3.88
CA GLN A 388 4.49 22.88 4.80
C GLN A 388 4.89 21.95 5.94
N ALA A 389 3.94 21.19 6.49
CA ALA A 389 4.16 20.22 7.55
C ALA A 389 3.26 18.99 7.30
N TYR A 390 3.84 17.96 6.67
CA TYR A 390 3.12 16.73 6.36
C TYR A 390 2.60 16.04 7.63
N CYS A 391 1.38 15.50 7.54
CA CYS A 391 0.60 14.88 8.61
C CYS A 391 0.29 15.81 9.81
N ASN A 392 0.50 17.13 9.68
CA ASN A 392 0.22 18.05 10.78
C ASN A 392 -1.28 18.14 11.09
N SER A 393 -2.15 17.95 10.10
CA SER A 393 -3.61 17.85 10.33
C SER A 393 -3.98 16.75 11.32
N LEU A 394 -3.17 15.69 11.42
CA LEU A 394 -3.42 14.52 12.26
C LEU A 394 -2.77 14.59 13.63
N PHE A 395 -1.55 15.13 13.69
CA PHE A 395 -0.75 15.11 14.92
C PHE A 395 -0.50 16.48 15.55
N TRP A 396 -0.84 17.57 14.84
CA TRP A 396 -0.71 18.97 15.28
C TRP A 396 0.69 19.38 15.78
N TYR A 397 1.72 18.58 15.47
CA TYR A 397 3.09 18.75 15.97
C TYR A 397 3.77 20.03 15.49
N ALA A 398 3.21 20.68 14.47
CA ALA A 398 3.80 21.84 13.81
C ALA A 398 2.97 23.13 14.00
N ASN A 399 1.85 23.07 14.73
CA ASN A 399 1.02 24.26 14.98
C ASN A 399 1.79 25.34 15.77
N VAL A 400 1.71 26.59 15.30
CA VAL A 400 2.27 27.76 15.96
C VAL A 400 1.20 28.36 16.86
N SER A 401 1.51 28.50 18.15
CA SER A 401 0.59 29.08 19.14
C SER A 401 1.36 29.89 20.18
N TYR A 402 1.06 31.19 20.24
CA TYR A 402 1.46 32.08 21.32
C TYR A 402 0.24 32.87 21.77
N ASN A 403 -0.37 32.49 22.88
CA ASN A 403 -1.63 33.06 23.36
C ASN A 403 -1.52 33.44 24.82
N ASP A 404 -2.04 34.62 25.20
CA ASP A 404 -2.02 35.12 26.58
C ASP A 404 -0.61 35.12 27.21
N GLY A 405 0.43 35.32 26.39
CA GLY A 405 1.82 35.29 26.81
C GLY A 405 2.41 33.88 27.01
N VAL A 406 1.72 32.81 26.61
CA VAL A 406 2.23 31.43 26.66
C VAL A 406 2.64 30.98 25.26
N LEU A 407 3.92 30.64 25.07
CA LEU A 407 4.39 29.97 23.85
C LEU A 407 4.22 28.47 24.02
N ILE A 408 3.54 27.82 23.07
CA ILE A 408 3.55 26.37 22.94
C ILE A 408 4.70 25.97 22.04
N ILE A 409 5.77 25.44 22.62
CA ILE A 409 6.94 24.92 21.93
C ILE A 409 6.59 23.53 21.39
N ARG A 410 6.57 23.42 20.07
CA ARG A 410 6.36 22.17 19.33
C ARG A 410 7.49 21.92 18.35
N GLY A 411 7.59 20.69 17.87
CA GLY A 411 8.78 20.23 17.19
C GLY A 411 8.78 18.72 16.93
N LYS A 412 9.94 18.23 16.48
CA LYS A 412 10.18 16.81 16.23
C LYS A 412 11.28 16.27 17.13
N SER A 413 11.18 14.98 17.45
CA SER A 413 12.23 14.18 18.07
C SER A 413 12.20 12.79 17.47
N TYR A 414 13.29 12.39 16.79
CA TYR A 414 13.35 11.09 16.11
C TYR A 414 14.77 10.51 16.14
N ASP A 415 14.88 9.18 16.00
CA ASP A 415 16.15 8.45 15.93
C ASP A 415 16.36 7.88 14.51
N PRO A 416 17.21 8.49 13.67
CA PRO A 416 17.46 8.09 12.27
C PRO A 416 18.13 6.72 12.04
N LYS A 417 17.85 5.73 12.88
CA LYS A 417 18.32 4.35 12.80
C LYS A 417 17.21 3.41 12.30
N PRO A 418 17.56 2.21 11.80
CA PRO A 418 16.58 1.21 11.39
C PRO A 418 15.51 0.92 12.44
N TYR A 419 14.25 0.92 12.00
CA TYR A 419 13.05 0.83 12.83
C TYR A 419 12.87 1.98 13.84
N GLY A 420 13.73 3.00 13.83
CA GLY A 420 13.85 4.02 14.86
C GLY A 420 12.49 4.40 15.40
N ASN A 421 12.25 4.13 16.69
CA ASN A 421 10.89 4.05 17.24
C ASN A 421 10.63 4.99 18.41
N LEU A 422 11.65 5.33 19.19
CA LEU A 422 11.50 6.05 20.45
C LEU A 422 12.66 7.00 20.64
N SER A 423 12.36 8.21 21.08
CA SER A 423 13.34 9.18 21.54
C SER A 423 12.84 9.90 22.80
N ASN A 424 13.72 10.68 23.39
CA ASN A 424 13.38 11.65 24.43
C ASN A 424 13.88 13.02 23.95
N ILE A 425 13.17 14.08 24.31
CA ILE A 425 13.57 15.45 23.98
C ILE A 425 13.60 16.30 25.24
N HIS A 426 14.72 17.01 25.42
CA HIS A 426 14.89 18.05 26.41
C HIS A 426 14.75 19.40 25.72
N VAL A 427 13.83 20.23 26.20
CA VAL A 427 13.70 21.63 25.77
C VAL A 427 14.03 22.54 26.94
N TRP A 428 14.85 23.54 26.71
CA TRP A 428 15.16 24.56 27.71
C TRP A 428 15.32 25.94 27.09
N VAL A 429 15.13 26.99 27.90
CA VAL A 429 15.29 28.38 27.46
C VAL A 429 16.36 29.04 28.30
N GLU A 430 17.31 29.70 27.64
CA GLU A 430 18.35 30.52 28.25
C GLU A 430 18.04 32.01 28.09
N ASN A 431 18.30 32.81 29.12
CA ASN A 431 18.31 34.26 29.02
C ASN A 431 19.62 34.78 28.39
N ASN A 432 19.75 36.09 28.23
CA ASN A 432 20.97 36.73 27.70
C ASN A 432 22.23 36.59 28.59
N GLN A 433 22.12 36.04 29.80
CA GLN A 433 23.26 35.64 30.63
C GLN A 433 23.62 34.15 30.49
N GLY A 434 22.86 33.37 29.71
CA GLY A 434 23.03 31.92 29.57
C GLY A 434 22.44 31.13 30.75
N GLU A 435 21.63 31.76 31.60
CA GLU A 435 20.95 31.06 32.70
C GLU A 435 19.69 30.39 32.16
N VAL A 436 19.49 29.12 32.53
CA VAL A 436 18.30 28.36 32.17
C VAL A 436 17.11 28.88 32.99
N VAL A 437 16.16 29.52 32.31
CA VAL A 437 14.94 30.09 32.92
C VAL A 437 13.72 29.18 32.79
N PHE A 438 13.74 28.26 31.84
CA PHE A 438 12.70 27.24 31.62
C PHE A 438 13.35 25.93 31.19
N SER A 439 12.77 24.80 31.59
CA SER A 439 13.23 23.47 31.20
C SER A 439 12.08 22.48 31.32
N ASP A 440 11.88 21.66 30.30
CA ASP A 440 10.87 20.60 30.28
C ASP A 440 11.33 19.42 29.41
N TRP A 441 10.76 18.24 29.65
CA TRP A 441 11.10 16.99 28.96
C TRP A 441 9.86 16.31 28.40
N ARG A 442 10.01 15.68 27.24
CA ARG A 442 9.12 14.61 26.77
C ARG A 442 9.94 13.34 26.60
N ASN A 443 9.44 12.25 27.18
CA ASN A 443 10.13 10.97 27.17
C ASN A 443 9.31 9.95 26.41
N ASN A 444 9.99 9.00 25.77
CA ASN A 444 9.41 7.95 24.93
C ASN A 444 8.47 8.53 23.86
N THR A 445 8.92 9.57 23.16
CA THR A 445 8.21 10.11 21.99
C THR A 445 8.35 9.12 20.85
N PRO A 446 7.26 8.47 20.41
CA PRO A 446 7.34 7.50 19.35
C PRO A 446 7.32 8.17 17.97
N MET A 447 8.02 7.55 17.03
CA MET A 447 7.97 7.84 15.59
C MET A 447 8.31 6.55 14.87
N TYR A 448 7.53 6.07 13.91
CA TYR A 448 7.74 4.79 13.25
C TYR A 448 8.03 5.00 11.77
N TYR A 449 9.08 4.35 11.25
CA TYR A 449 9.33 4.32 9.80
C TYR A 449 8.51 3.18 9.20
N GLU A 450 7.24 3.43 8.88
CA GLU A 450 6.23 2.39 8.66
C GLU A 450 6.66 1.36 7.62
N GLY A 451 7.23 1.82 6.52
CA GLY A 451 7.68 0.94 5.46
C GLY A 451 8.80 -0.01 5.92
N GLU A 452 9.68 0.40 6.83
CA GLU A 452 10.68 -0.47 7.45
C GLU A 452 10.07 -1.50 8.39
N TRP A 453 9.01 -1.14 9.12
CA TRP A 453 8.28 -2.08 9.97
C TRP A 453 7.51 -3.12 9.16
N VAL A 454 6.83 -2.67 8.09
CA VAL A 454 6.05 -3.52 7.20
C VAL A 454 6.94 -4.43 6.36
N THR A 455 8.12 -3.98 5.94
CA THR A 455 9.07 -4.82 5.20
C THR A 455 9.97 -5.66 6.11
N GLY A 456 10.16 -5.26 7.36
CA GLY A 456 11.20 -5.78 8.24
C GLY A 456 10.93 -7.12 8.91
N GLU A 457 11.89 -7.48 9.75
CA GLU A 457 12.00 -8.74 10.52
C GLU A 457 11.36 -8.63 11.91
N LYS A 458 10.85 -7.46 12.30
CA LYS A 458 10.30 -7.21 13.63
C LYS A 458 8.78 -7.22 13.61
N SER A 459 8.19 -7.50 14.78
CA SER A 459 6.77 -7.36 15.04
C SER A 459 6.46 -6.14 15.90
N VAL A 460 5.36 -5.47 15.60
CA VAL A 460 4.70 -4.49 16.46
C VAL A 460 3.24 -4.91 16.59
N ASN A 461 2.64 -4.73 17.78
CA ASN A 461 1.26 -5.15 18.07
C ASN A 461 0.94 -6.62 17.71
N GLY A 462 1.92 -7.52 17.85
CA GLY A 462 1.75 -8.96 17.65
C GLY A 462 1.82 -9.43 16.20
N ARG A 463 2.04 -8.52 15.22
CA ARG A 463 2.18 -8.86 13.80
C ARG A 463 3.51 -8.37 13.23
N GLY A 464 4.21 -9.27 12.53
CA GLY A 464 5.48 -9.00 11.87
C GLY A 464 5.35 -8.34 10.50
N GLY A 465 6.43 -7.73 10.03
CA GLY A 465 6.60 -7.35 8.62
C GLY A 465 6.88 -8.55 7.70
N ALA A 466 7.15 -8.29 6.43
CA ALA A 466 7.38 -9.32 5.42
C ALA A 466 8.53 -10.28 5.78
N LEU A 467 9.69 -9.76 6.17
CA LEU A 467 10.86 -10.60 6.49
C LEU A 467 10.67 -11.42 7.77
N TYR A 468 9.75 -11.04 8.66
CA TYR A 468 9.43 -11.83 9.86
C TYR A 468 8.89 -13.23 9.50
N TYR A 469 8.17 -13.35 8.38
CA TYR A 469 7.57 -14.62 7.97
C TYR A 469 8.39 -15.41 6.97
N MET A 470 9.37 -14.76 6.32
CA MET A 470 10.18 -15.44 5.31
C MET A 470 11.02 -16.57 5.93
N PRO A 471 11.22 -17.69 5.23
CA PRO A 471 11.99 -18.81 5.77
C PRO A 471 13.43 -18.39 6.11
N GLU A 472 13.97 -18.87 7.23
CA GLU A 472 15.31 -18.51 7.73
C GLU A 472 16.46 -18.78 6.74
N GLU A 473 16.25 -19.66 5.75
CA GLU A 473 17.24 -19.99 4.72
C GLU A 473 17.29 -19.00 3.55
N PHE A 474 16.41 -18.00 3.51
CA PHE A 474 16.48 -16.90 2.55
C PHE A 474 17.51 -15.86 3.01
N ASP A 475 18.47 -15.55 2.15
CA ASP A 475 19.36 -14.41 2.38
C ASP A 475 18.58 -13.10 2.18
N THR A 476 18.64 -12.20 3.15
CA THR A 476 17.93 -10.91 3.10
C THR A 476 18.87 -9.76 2.72
N ASN A 477 18.42 -8.91 1.79
CA ASN A 477 19.05 -7.64 1.49
C ASN A 477 18.09 -6.49 1.85
N ILE A 478 18.38 -5.83 2.97
CA ILE A 478 17.57 -4.71 3.48
C ILE A 478 18.13 -3.39 2.94
N LEU A 479 17.39 -2.74 2.05
CA LEU A 479 17.74 -1.48 1.39
C LEU A 479 16.83 -0.36 1.91
N TRP A 480 17.19 0.26 3.03
CA TRP A 480 16.36 1.27 3.69
C TRP A 480 17.00 2.66 3.66
N THR A 481 16.16 3.69 3.80
CA THR A 481 16.67 5.07 3.92
C THR A 481 17.40 5.26 5.25
N SER A 482 16.92 4.66 6.36
CA SER A 482 17.56 4.75 7.69
C SER A 482 18.90 4.03 7.82
N ASN A 483 19.13 2.98 7.02
CA ASN A 483 20.42 2.30 7.00
C ASN A 483 21.39 2.88 5.94
N GLY A 484 20.96 3.95 5.24
CA GLY A 484 21.73 4.66 4.24
C GLY A 484 21.93 3.92 2.92
N LYS A 485 21.42 2.69 2.77
CA LYS A 485 21.60 1.90 1.55
C LYS A 485 20.59 2.28 0.46
N PHE A 486 19.41 2.77 0.82
CA PHE A 486 18.50 3.42 -0.14
C PHE A 486 18.74 4.92 -0.13
N ASN A 487 19.50 5.41 -1.11
CA ASN A 487 19.88 6.82 -1.22
C ASN A 487 19.65 7.41 -2.63
N GLY A 488 19.07 6.62 -3.53
CA GLY A 488 18.60 7.09 -4.83
C GLY A 488 18.34 5.94 -5.82
N PRO A 489 18.04 6.26 -7.10
CA PRO A 489 17.68 5.26 -8.08
C PRO A 489 18.81 4.26 -8.35
N ASP A 490 20.05 4.72 -8.34
CA ASP A 490 21.22 3.88 -8.65
C ASP A 490 21.46 2.81 -7.58
N SER A 491 21.18 3.10 -6.30
CA SER A 491 21.28 2.09 -5.24
C SER A 491 20.24 0.99 -5.42
N VAL A 492 19.03 1.35 -5.89
CA VAL A 492 17.98 0.37 -6.16
C VAL A 492 18.30 -0.44 -7.42
N ILE A 493 18.67 0.22 -8.53
CA ILE A 493 19.01 -0.44 -9.80
C ILE A 493 20.15 -1.43 -9.60
N SER A 494 21.22 -1.02 -8.92
CA SER A 494 22.39 -1.88 -8.67
C SER A 494 22.04 -3.07 -7.78
N SER A 495 21.37 -2.83 -6.65
CA SER A 495 21.02 -3.89 -5.70
C SER A 495 20.03 -4.88 -6.31
N PHE A 496 18.96 -4.39 -6.95
CA PHE A 496 17.95 -5.23 -7.61
C PHE A 496 18.56 -6.09 -8.73
N SER A 497 19.55 -5.56 -9.46
CA SER A 497 20.24 -6.25 -10.55
C SER A 497 21.04 -7.50 -10.11
N GLU A 498 21.29 -7.69 -8.81
CA GLU A 498 21.95 -8.90 -8.31
C GLU A 498 21.09 -10.17 -8.49
N GLY A 499 19.76 -10.00 -8.49
CA GLY A 499 18.75 -11.04 -8.67
C GLY A 499 18.32 -11.72 -7.37
N TYR A 500 17.01 -11.88 -7.21
CA TYR A 500 16.33 -12.36 -6.00
C TYR A 500 15.14 -13.25 -6.38
N GLY A 501 14.71 -14.14 -5.48
CA GLY A 501 13.43 -14.85 -5.64
C GLY A 501 12.24 -13.93 -5.34
N PHE A 502 12.39 -13.03 -4.37
CA PHE A 502 11.37 -12.07 -3.98
C PHE A 502 11.93 -10.65 -3.87
N ALA A 503 11.10 -9.67 -4.17
CA ALA A 503 11.37 -8.27 -3.86
C ALA A 503 10.12 -7.61 -3.28
N TYR A 504 10.29 -6.84 -2.20
CA TYR A 504 9.22 -6.03 -1.63
C TYR A 504 9.60 -4.56 -1.59
N PHE A 505 8.76 -3.73 -2.19
CA PHE A 505 8.83 -2.28 -2.13
C PHE A 505 7.65 -1.79 -1.27
N SER A 506 7.89 -1.02 -0.20
CA SER A 506 6.81 -0.41 0.60
C SER A 506 7.10 1.07 0.75
N GLY A 507 6.22 1.93 0.23
CA GLY A 507 6.46 3.37 0.14
C GLY A 507 5.40 4.06 -0.73
N HIS A 508 5.78 5.14 -1.41
CA HIS A 508 4.86 5.93 -2.23
C HIS A 508 5.00 5.66 -3.72
N GLY A 509 3.86 5.69 -4.41
CA GLY A 509 3.76 5.30 -5.80
C GLY A 509 3.00 6.27 -6.67
N SER A 510 3.31 6.24 -7.96
CA SER A 510 2.39 6.57 -9.04
C SER A 510 2.64 5.60 -10.20
N PRO A 511 1.85 5.62 -11.29
CA PRO A 511 2.06 4.69 -12.39
C PRO A 511 3.46 4.77 -13.01
N GLY A 512 4.19 5.88 -12.87
CA GLY A 512 5.51 6.06 -13.45
C GLY A 512 6.70 5.89 -12.51
N VAL A 513 6.47 5.86 -11.19
CA VAL A 513 7.53 5.99 -10.18
C VAL A 513 7.16 5.28 -8.88
N TRP A 514 8.19 4.76 -8.22
CA TRP A 514 8.16 4.41 -6.81
C TRP A 514 9.26 5.16 -6.05
N GLN A 515 8.95 5.65 -4.85
CA GLN A 515 9.84 6.48 -4.01
C GLN A 515 9.43 6.43 -2.54
N ASP A 516 10.29 6.93 -1.66
CA ASP A 516 10.04 6.96 -0.21
C ASP A 516 10.69 8.20 0.43
N GLN A 517 10.67 8.34 1.75
CA GLN A 517 11.31 9.44 2.48
C GLN A 517 12.38 8.97 3.45
N LYS A 518 13.23 9.93 3.80
CA LYS A 518 14.25 9.80 4.84
C LYS A 518 13.63 9.84 6.24
N PRO A 519 14.25 9.16 7.22
CA PRO A 519 13.86 9.19 8.62
C PRO A 519 13.60 10.60 9.16
N GLY A 520 12.45 10.79 9.80
CA GLY A 520 12.03 12.06 10.37
C GLY A 520 11.41 13.04 9.38
N ILE A 521 11.29 12.68 8.10
CA ILE A 521 10.86 13.54 6.98
C ILE A 521 11.41 14.98 7.13
N PRO A 522 12.75 15.16 7.10
CA PRO A 522 13.37 16.44 7.39
C PRO A 522 13.04 17.48 6.32
N GLY A 523 12.62 18.67 6.73
CA GLY A 523 12.17 19.75 5.85
C GLY A 523 10.92 19.41 5.03
N ASN A 524 10.06 18.51 5.51
CA ASN A 524 8.87 18.05 4.81
C ASN A 524 9.18 17.17 3.56
N ARG A 525 8.15 16.58 2.94
CA ARG A 525 8.27 15.56 1.88
C ARG A 525 9.21 15.96 0.74
N GLY A 526 9.18 17.22 0.31
CA GLY A 526 10.00 17.70 -0.80
C GLY A 526 11.50 17.56 -0.55
N HIS A 527 11.97 17.84 0.67
CA HIS A 527 13.39 17.74 1.04
C HIS A 527 13.79 16.31 1.46
N ALA A 528 12.83 15.53 1.95
CA ALA A 528 13.06 14.18 2.45
C ALA A 528 12.97 13.07 1.39
N THR A 529 12.34 13.33 0.23
CA THR A 529 12.10 12.29 -0.80
C THR A 529 13.39 11.67 -1.32
N VAL A 530 13.41 10.35 -1.39
CA VAL A 530 14.44 9.53 -2.05
C VAL A 530 13.80 8.80 -3.23
N GLU A 531 14.26 9.12 -4.44
CA GLU A 531 13.77 8.51 -5.67
C GLU A 531 14.18 7.04 -5.78
N GLY A 532 13.22 6.14 -6.03
CA GLY A 532 13.47 4.71 -6.27
C GLY A 532 13.48 4.34 -7.76
N LEU A 533 12.69 3.34 -8.16
CA LEU A 533 12.59 2.92 -9.56
C LEU A 533 11.58 3.74 -10.36
N TRP A 534 12.00 4.17 -11.55
CA TRP A 534 11.21 5.01 -12.46
C TRP A 534 11.07 4.35 -13.82
N VAL A 535 9.86 4.37 -14.37
CA VAL A 535 9.60 3.95 -15.75
C VAL A 535 10.28 4.93 -16.71
N SER A 536 10.08 6.24 -16.51
CA SER A 536 10.43 7.30 -17.46
C SER A 536 10.83 8.59 -16.77
N ASN A 537 11.87 9.25 -17.28
CA ASN A 537 12.29 10.60 -16.91
C ASN A 537 11.69 11.69 -17.82
N LEU A 538 10.67 11.37 -18.61
CA LEU A 538 9.99 12.33 -19.48
C LEU A 538 8.93 13.13 -18.72
N ARG A 539 8.86 14.43 -19.01
CA ARG A 539 7.88 15.35 -18.44
C ARG A 539 6.99 16.00 -19.48
N SER A 540 5.79 16.41 -19.06
CA SER A 540 4.83 17.13 -19.90
C SER A 540 5.18 18.60 -20.15
N TYR A 541 6.16 19.15 -19.43
CA TYR A 541 6.62 20.54 -19.56
C TYR A 541 8.16 20.65 -19.50
N PRO A 542 8.76 21.75 -20.00
CA PRO A 542 10.20 21.96 -19.95
C PRO A 542 10.78 22.06 -18.53
N PRO A 543 11.90 21.37 -18.22
CA PRO A 543 12.65 20.50 -19.11
C PRO A 543 11.90 19.17 -19.33
N PHE A 544 11.68 18.81 -20.61
CA PHE A 544 10.92 17.61 -21.00
C PHE A 544 11.62 16.30 -20.65
N ILE A 545 12.88 16.37 -20.21
CA ILE A 545 13.66 15.25 -19.66
C ILE A 545 14.22 15.74 -18.33
N SER A 546 13.84 15.10 -17.23
CA SER A 546 14.35 15.45 -15.89
C SER A 546 15.78 14.99 -15.68
N LYS A 547 16.10 13.77 -16.12
CA LYS A 547 17.38 13.10 -15.87
C LYS A 547 17.67 12.05 -16.96
N GLN A 548 18.94 11.70 -17.13
CA GLN A 548 19.36 10.57 -17.97
C GLN A 548 19.64 9.34 -17.09
N PRO A 549 19.35 8.12 -17.56
CA PRO A 549 18.74 7.78 -18.86
C PRO A 549 17.23 8.11 -18.90
N ILE A 550 16.66 8.19 -20.11
CA ILE A 550 15.23 8.46 -20.29
C ILE A 550 14.35 7.35 -19.69
N TRP A 551 14.81 6.09 -19.73
CA TRP A 551 14.07 4.91 -19.26
C TRP A 551 14.87 4.18 -18.16
N PRO A 552 14.90 4.66 -16.91
CA PRO A 552 15.78 4.13 -15.85
C PRO A 552 15.61 2.63 -15.58
N MET A 553 14.38 2.11 -15.58
CA MET A 553 14.15 0.66 -15.42
C MET A 553 14.81 -0.22 -16.49
N LYS A 554 15.21 0.31 -17.65
CA LYS A 554 15.97 -0.46 -18.64
C LYS A 554 17.43 -0.71 -18.25
N GLU A 555 17.93 -0.04 -17.21
CA GLU A 555 19.27 -0.27 -16.67
C GLU A 555 19.31 -1.51 -15.75
N LEU A 556 18.16 -2.09 -15.39
CA LEU A 556 18.10 -3.34 -14.63
C LEU A 556 18.79 -4.47 -15.38
N SER A 557 19.64 -5.22 -14.68
CA SER A 557 20.51 -6.25 -15.27
C SER A 557 20.48 -7.60 -14.54
N ASN A 558 19.37 -7.91 -13.85
CA ASN A 558 19.11 -9.22 -13.22
C ASN A 558 18.75 -10.31 -14.25
N ASN A 559 19.61 -10.49 -15.24
CA ASN A 559 19.45 -11.37 -16.40
C ASN A 559 19.00 -12.80 -16.03
N GLY A 560 17.73 -13.13 -16.23
CA GLY A 560 17.12 -14.44 -15.93
C GLY A 560 16.89 -14.71 -14.44
N LYS A 561 17.21 -13.78 -13.54
CA LYS A 561 17.02 -13.88 -12.09
C LYS A 561 15.86 -12.99 -11.66
N LEU A 562 14.66 -13.48 -11.91
CA LEU A 562 13.46 -12.64 -11.99
C LEU A 562 12.64 -12.80 -10.71
N PRO A 563 12.65 -11.82 -9.79
CA PRO A 563 11.87 -11.91 -8.56
C PRO A 563 10.37 -11.86 -8.84
N ILE A 564 9.62 -12.46 -7.92
CA ILE A 564 8.22 -12.11 -7.67
C ILE A 564 8.23 -10.81 -6.87
N VAL A 565 7.57 -9.77 -7.40
CA VAL A 565 7.59 -8.43 -6.81
C VAL A 565 6.25 -8.10 -6.18
N VAL A 566 6.27 -7.73 -4.91
CA VAL A 566 5.15 -7.05 -4.25
C VAL A 566 5.52 -5.57 -4.16
N VAL A 567 4.62 -4.67 -4.54
CA VAL A 567 4.82 -3.23 -4.47
C VAL A 567 3.67 -2.55 -3.75
N GLY A 568 4.01 -1.98 -2.61
CA GLY A 568 3.19 -1.05 -1.84
C GLY A 568 3.42 0.38 -2.29
N GLY A 569 2.30 1.08 -2.51
CA GLY A 569 2.25 2.41 -3.12
C GLY A 569 1.03 2.61 -4.01
N CYS A 570 0.60 3.86 -4.17
CA CYS A 570 -0.56 4.19 -5.02
C CYS A 570 -0.27 3.93 -6.49
N HIS A 571 -1.24 3.35 -7.20
CA HIS A 571 -1.31 3.27 -8.67
C HIS A 571 -0.11 2.63 -9.39
N ASN A 572 0.83 1.98 -8.69
CA ASN A 572 1.99 1.35 -9.33
C ASN A 572 1.56 0.26 -10.32
N SER A 573 0.41 -0.36 -10.08
CA SER A 573 -0.22 -1.34 -10.97
C SER A 573 -1.37 -0.77 -11.80
N LEU A 574 -1.55 0.55 -11.94
CA LEU A 574 -2.60 1.14 -12.80
C LEU A 574 -2.36 0.85 -14.29
N PHE A 575 -2.68 -0.36 -14.75
CA PHE A 575 -2.34 -0.87 -16.08
C PHE A 575 -3.20 -0.26 -17.22
N THR A 576 -3.93 0.82 -16.93
CA THR A 576 -4.75 1.62 -17.85
C THR A 576 -4.00 2.79 -18.50
N VAL A 577 -2.80 3.13 -18.00
CA VAL A 577 -2.03 4.28 -18.49
C VAL A 577 -1.46 4.05 -19.90
N SER A 578 -1.40 5.13 -20.69
CA SER A 578 -0.75 5.17 -22.00
C SER A 578 0.01 6.48 -22.19
N THR A 579 0.95 6.52 -23.14
CA THR A 579 1.88 7.66 -23.31
C THR A 579 1.16 9.01 -23.47
N ILE A 580 0.16 9.10 -24.35
CA ILE A 580 -0.52 10.37 -24.63
C ILE A 580 -1.46 10.75 -23.47
N THR A 581 -2.17 9.78 -22.88
CA THR A 581 -3.09 10.07 -21.79
C THR A 581 -2.36 10.51 -20.52
N SER A 582 -1.21 9.90 -20.22
CA SER A 582 -0.35 10.33 -19.11
C SER A 582 0.28 11.70 -19.37
N ALA A 583 0.79 11.95 -20.59
CA ALA A 583 1.41 13.24 -20.94
C ALA A 583 0.46 14.44 -20.79
N ILE A 584 -0.84 14.26 -21.03
CA ILE A 584 -1.82 15.36 -20.91
C ILE A 584 -2.42 15.50 -19.51
N ASN A 585 -2.13 14.59 -18.56
CA ASN A 585 -2.79 14.55 -17.25
C ASN A 585 -2.63 15.87 -16.48
N TYR A 586 -1.41 16.40 -16.38
CA TYR A 586 -1.15 17.71 -15.77
C TYR A 586 -1.99 18.84 -16.39
N PHE A 587 -2.08 18.88 -17.73
CA PHE A 587 -2.86 19.92 -18.43
C PHE A 587 -4.36 19.73 -18.25
N THR A 588 -4.86 18.50 -18.16
CA THR A 588 -6.26 18.27 -17.85
C THR A 588 -6.59 18.80 -16.46
N ILE A 589 -5.75 18.50 -15.45
CA ILE A 589 -5.95 18.93 -14.05
C ILE A 589 -6.05 20.45 -13.96
N ILE A 590 -5.12 21.18 -14.58
CA ILE A 590 -5.14 22.65 -14.63
C ILE A 590 -6.42 23.21 -15.28
N LEU A 591 -7.00 22.48 -16.23
CA LEU A 591 -8.24 22.88 -16.90
C LEU A 591 -9.51 22.46 -16.12
N GLY A 592 -9.36 22.03 -14.87
CA GLY A 592 -10.48 21.59 -14.02
C GLY A 592 -11.10 20.26 -14.46
N ARG A 593 -10.32 19.40 -15.13
CA ARG A 593 -10.72 18.05 -15.52
C ARG A 593 -9.68 17.05 -15.02
N ASN A 594 -10.05 15.83 -14.68
CA ASN A 594 -9.06 14.78 -14.45
C ASN A 594 -9.33 13.63 -15.42
N ASN A 595 -8.31 13.18 -16.14
CA ASN A 595 -8.41 11.98 -16.97
C ASN A 595 -8.00 10.70 -16.21
N GLN A 596 -7.85 10.81 -14.88
CA GLN A 596 -7.63 9.72 -13.93
C GLN A 596 -6.41 8.85 -14.26
N MET A 597 -5.36 9.49 -14.78
CA MET A 597 -4.12 8.80 -15.12
C MET A 597 -3.11 8.78 -13.97
N TRP A 598 -3.27 9.63 -12.95
CA TRP A 598 -2.39 9.68 -11.77
C TRP A 598 -0.89 9.83 -12.07
N THR A 599 -0.54 10.29 -13.28
CA THR A 599 0.85 10.46 -13.71
C THR A 599 1.37 11.88 -13.49
N TYR A 600 0.47 12.80 -13.14
CA TYR A 600 0.72 14.23 -12.97
C TYR A 600 1.52 14.77 -14.16
N THR A 601 2.81 15.02 -13.93
CA THR A 601 3.71 15.65 -14.88
C THR A 601 4.58 14.65 -15.65
N LEU A 602 4.50 13.37 -15.32
CA LEU A 602 5.30 12.30 -15.93
C LEU A 602 4.61 11.74 -17.17
N VAL A 603 5.41 11.43 -18.19
CA VAL A 603 4.96 10.71 -19.38
C VAL A 603 5.28 9.22 -19.22
N VAL A 604 4.24 8.41 -19.11
CA VAL A 604 4.31 6.99 -18.74
C VAL A 604 3.59 6.15 -19.82
N PRO A 605 4.32 5.29 -20.55
CA PRO A 605 3.71 4.46 -21.59
C PRO A 605 2.90 3.29 -21.03
N GLN A 606 3.35 2.74 -19.90
CA GLN A 606 2.81 1.60 -19.17
C GLN A 606 3.15 1.78 -17.69
N CYS A 607 2.32 1.30 -16.77
CA CYS A 607 2.55 1.47 -15.33
C CYS A 607 3.79 0.73 -14.84
N TRP A 608 4.26 1.09 -13.65
CA TRP A 608 5.46 0.57 -12.99
C TRP A 608 5.49 -0.96 -12.97
N SER A 609 4.42 -1.60 -12.50
CA SER A 609 4.31 -3.06 -12.37
C SER A 609 4.33 -3.76 -13.73
N TRP A 610 3.54 -3.27 -14.68
CA TRP A 610 3.53 -3.84 -16.05
C TRP A 610 4.89 -3.62 -16.72
N TYR A 611 5.48 -2.44 -16.61
CA TYR A 611 6.78 -2.13 -17.21
C TYR A 611 7.87 -3.09 -16.72
N LEU A 612 7.89 -3.39 -15.42
CA LEU A 612 8.85 -4.31 -14.81
C LEU A 612 8.69 -5.76 -15.32
N VAL A 613 7.45 -6.22 -15.50
CA VAL A 613 7.15 -7.58 -16.00
C VAL A 613 7.43 -7.72 -17.50
N GLN A 614 7.22 -6.69 -18.32
CA GLN A 614 7.46 -6.79 -19.77
C GLN A 614 8.95 -6.76 -20.17
N LEU A 615 9.87 -6.32 -19.29
CA LEU A 615 11.26 -6.16 -19.67
C LEU A 615 11.87 -7.50 -20.13
N PRO A 616 12.51 -7.56 -21.31
CA PRO A 616 13.04 -8.82 -21.82
C PRO A 616 14.23 -9.30 -20.98
N ASN A 617 14.18 -10.54 -20.49
CA ASN A 617 15.22 -11.20 -19.69
C ASN A 617 15.62 -10.52 -18.37
N THR A 618 15.04 -9.38 -17.99
CA THR A 618 15.34 -8.62 -16.77
C THR A 618 14.02 -8.18 -16.10
N GLY A 619 14.10 -7.42 -15.01
CA GLY A 619 12.89 -6.98 -14.28
C GLY A 619 12.29 -8.09 -13.44
N ALA A 620 10.98 -8.32 -13.53
CA ALA A 620 10.28 -9.28 -12.68
C ALA A 620 9.68 -10.45 -13.49
N ILE A 621 9.37 -11.56 -12.79
CA ILE A 621 8.55 -12.66 -13.33
C ILE A 621 7.05 -12.38 -13.13
N ALA A 622 6.71 -11.69 -12.05
CA ALA A 622 5.38 -11.22 -11.71
C ALA A 622 5.47 -9.99 -10.82
N SER A 623 4.41 -9.17 -10.85
CA SER A 623 4.28 -7.99 -9.98
C SER A 623 2.85 -7.90 -9.42
N ILE A 624 2.72 -7.58 -8.15
CA ILE A 624 1.45 -7.43 -7.43
C ILE A 624 1.46 -6.10 -6.69
N GLY A 625 0.39 -5.31 -6.76
CA GLY A 625 0.29 -4.00 -6.11
C GLY A 625 -0.94 -3.22 -6.58
N ASN A 626 -1.11 -1.98 -6.13
CA ASN A 626 -2.38 -1.26 -6.26
C ASN A 626 -2.63 -0.65 -7.64
N THR A 627 -3.85 -0.80 -8.14
CA THR A 627 -4.38 -0.09 -9.31
C THR A 627 -4.95 1.28 -8.96
N GLY A 628 -5.43 1.49 -7.72
CA GLY A 628 -5.91 2.77 -7.19
C GLY A 628 -5.01 3.33 -6.08
N LEU A 629 -5.59 4.09 -5.16
CA LEU A 629 -4.95 4.56 -3.93
C LEU A 629 -4.60 3.41 -2.97
N GLY A 630 -3.29 3.22 -2.71
CA GLY A 630 -2.82 2.34 -1.63
C GLY A 630 -2.93 3.07 -0.29
N TRP A 631 -3.67 2.51 0.65
CA TRP A 631 -3.91 3.06 1.99
C TRP A 631 -2.98 2.39 3.00
N GLY A 632 -2.31 3.16 3.85
CA GLY A 632 -1.42 2.60 4.88
C GLY A 632 -1.70 3.25 6.23
N TRP A 633 -1.53 2.50 7.32
CA TRP A 633 -1.65 3.02 8.68
C TRP A 633 -0.30 3.54 9.18
N GLU A 634 -0.31 4.68 9.87
CA GLU A 634 0.89 5.26 10.45
C GLU A 634 1.23 4.63 11.80
N GLY A 635 2.43 4.91 12.29
CA GLY A 635 2.82 4.59 13.66
C GLY A 635 2.84 3.09 13.96
N GLU A 636 2.47 2.74 15.20
CA GLU A 636 2.54 1.36 15.69
C GLU A 636 1.50 0.41 15.05
N PHE A 637 0.58 0.93 14.25
CA PHE A 637 -0.46 0.14 13.59
C PHE A 637 -0.15 -0.25 12.15
N CYS A 638 0.97 0.22 11.59
CA CYS A 638 1.36 -0.04 10.20
C CYS A 638 1.39 -1.53 9.79
N THR A 639 1.58 -2.46 10.73
CA THR A 639 1.57 -3.91 10.44
C THR A 639 0.22 -4.59 10.70
N VAL A 640 -0.69 -3.97 11.46
CA VAL A 640 -1.95 -4.60 11.91
C VAL A 640 -3.21 -3.97 11.32
N GLY A 641 -3.16 -2.69 10.94
CA GLY A 641 -4.29 -2.00 10.32
C GLY A 641 -4.50 -2.40 8.86
N ALA A 642 -5.73 -2.23 8.38
CA ALA A 642 -6.16 -2.48 7.00
C ALA A 642 -5.26 -1.84 5.92
N GLY A 643 -5.31 -2.37 4.71
CA GLY A 643 -4.68 -1.76 3.54
C GLY A 643 -3.32 -2.32 3.14
N ASP A 644 -2.54 -1.48 2.47
CA ASP A 644 -1.35 -1.81 1.70
C ASP A 644 -0.27 -2.51 2.52
N GLY A 645 -0.03 -2.03 3.75
CA GLY A 645 0.96 -2.63 4.64
C GLY A 645 0.58 -4.05 5.07
N TRP A 646 -0.70 -4.28 5.38
CA TRP A 646 -1.17 -5.58 5.81
C TRP A 646 -1.26 -6.58 4.65
N ILE A 647 -1.92 -6.21 3.55
CA ILE A 647 -2.13 -7.13 2.41
C ILE A 647 -0.79 -7.53 1.76
N SER A 648 0.15 -6.59 1.67
CA SER A 648 1.47 -6.87 1.11
C SER A 648 2.32 -7.77 2.00
N SER A 649 2.30 -7.55 3.32
CA SER A 649 3.01 -8.43 4.27
C SER A 649 2.36 -9.81 4.40
N GLU A 650 1.03 -9.89 4.24
CA GLU A 650 0.28 -11.15 4.24
C GLU A 650 0.71 -12.08 3.11
N PHE A 651 1.05 -11.57 1.92
CA PHE A 651 1.61 -12.39 0.85
C PHE A 651 2.84 -13.20 1.29
N PHE A 652 3.76 -12.54 2.00
CA PHE A 652 4.98 -13.19 2.49
C PHE A 652 4.69 -14.13 3.65
N LYS A 653 3.68 -13.83 4.48
CA LYS A 653 3.18 -14.77 5.49
C LYS A 653 2.62 -16.04 4.86
N GLN A 654 1.72 -15.90 3.88
CA GLN A 654 1.15 -17.03 3.14
C GLN A 654 2.24 -17.86 2.47
N TYR A 655 3.24 -17.22 1.84
CA TYR A 655 4.38 -17.97 1.30
C TYR A 655 5.21 -18.68 2.39
N GLY A 656 5.55 -17.97 3.46
CA GLY A 656 6.46 -18.41 4.51
C GLY A 656 5.90 -19.55 5.38
N GLU A 657 4.64 -19.45 5.80
CA GLU A 657 3.97 -20.46 6.64
C GLU A 657 3.75 -21.78 5.87
N HIS A 658 3.64 -21.72 4.55
CA HIS A 658 3.49 -22.87 3.67
C HIS A 658 4.79 -23.28 2.97
N TYR A 659 5.94 -22.69 3.33
CA TYR A 659 7.19 -22.95 2.64
C TYR A 659 7.59 -24.43 2.72
N GLY A 660 7.75 -25.06 1.54
CA GLY A 660 8.10 -26.48 1.43
C GLY A 660 6.91 -27.45 1.59
N GLN A 661 5.69 -26.95 1.79
CA GLN A 661 4.49 -27.78 1.80
C GLN A 661 4.19 -28.32 0.40
N GLU A 662 3.95 -29.63 0.30
CA GLU A 662 3.52 -30.25 -0.97
C GLU A 662 2.13 -29.76 -1.34
N GLY A 663 1.95 -29.34 -2.60
CA GLY A 663 0.68 -28.83 -3.10
C GLY A 663 0.39 -27.35 -2.79
N TYR A 664 1.30 -26.63 -2.11
CA TYR A 664 1.24 -25.16 -1.93
C TYR A 664 2.47 -24.49 -2.55
N GLN A 665 2.46 -24.32 -3.87
CA GLN A 665 3.69 -24.00 -4.62
C GLN A 665 3.50 -23.04 -5.80
N THR A 666 2.25 -22.71 -6.15
CA THR A 666 1.99 -21.82 -7.29
C THR A 666 1.72 -20.40 -6.83
N LEU A 667 2.10 -19.43 -7.66
CA LEU A 667 1.95 -18.01 -7.36
C LEU A 667 0.49 -17.62 -7.13
N GLY A 668 -0.42 -18.12 -7.97
CA GLY A 668 -1.85 -17.85 -7.87
C GLY A 668 -2.48 -18.39 -6.59
N GLN A 669 -1.92 -19.45 -6.00
CA GLN A 669 -2.36 -20.00 -4.73
C GLN A 669 -1.99 -19.10 -3.56
N VAL A 670 -0.72 -18.65 -3.49
CA VAL A 670 -0.29 -17.65 -2.49
C VAL A 670 -1.10 -16.37 -2.61
N TYR A 671 -1.26 -15.89 -3.85
CA TYR A 671 -1.99 -14.67 -4.14
C TYR A 671 -3.46 -14.74 -3.73
N GLN A 672 -4.19 -15.80 -4.12
CA GLN A 672 -5.61 -15.91 -3.78
C GLN A 672 -5.81 -16.08 -2.26
N GLU A 673 -4.97 -16.87 -1.58
CA GLU A 673 -5.04 -17.00 -0.12
C GLU A 673 -4.74 -15.69 0.60
N THR A 674 -3.90 -14.84 0.02
CA THR A 674 -3.66 -13.49 0.55
C THR A 674 -4.95 -12.66 0.53
N LEU A 675 -5.68 -12.66 -0.60
CA LEU A 675 -6.96 -11.96 -0.73
C LEU A 675 -8.01 -12.53 0.24
N THR A 676 -8.15 -13.86 0.27
CA THR A 676 -9.09 -14.56 1.14
C THR A 676 -8.80 -14.31 2.62
N SER A 677 -7.51 -14.32 3.01
CA SER A 677 -7.05 -14.00 4.37
C SER A 677 -7.36 -12.55 4.74
N TYR A 678 -7.16 -11.60 3.81
CA TYR A 678 -7.52 -10.20 4.03
C TYR A 678 -9.03 -10.04 4.28
N VAL A 679 -9.87 -10.55 3.38
CA VAL A 679 -11.33 -10.45 3.49
C VAL A 679 -11.81 -11.06 4.81
N ASN A 680 -11.36 -12.27 5.14
CA ASN A 680 -11.75 -12.95 6.37
C ASN A 680 -11.24 -12.21 7.63
N THR A 681 -10.09 -11.55 7.54
CA THR A 681 -9.61 -10.73 8.65
C THR A 681 -10.48 -9.50 8.80
N PHE A 682 -10.63 -8.68 7.76
CA PHE A 682 -11.17 -7.32 7.90
C PHE A 682 -12.69 -7.21 7.82
N LYS A 683 -13.40 -8.20 7.29
CA LYS A 683 -14.87 -8.14 7.19
C LYS A 683 -15.58 -7.85 8.52
N ASP A 684 -15.00 -8.29 9.64
CA ASP A 684 -15.48 -7.97 10.99
C ASP A 684 -14.36 -7.50 11.95
N PHE A 685 -13.18 -7.14 11.42
CA PHE A 685 -12.10 -6.55 12.23
C PHE A 685 -12.52 -5.16 12.68
N THR A 686 -12.20 -4.80 13.91
CA THR A 686 -12.35 -3.42 14.37
C THR A 686 -11.10 -3.08 15.16
N LEU A 687 -10.58 -1.86 14.99
CA LEU A 687 -9.49 -1.32 15.80
C LEU A 687 -9.99 -0.09 16.58
N PRO A 688 -10.84 -0.29 17.59
CA PRO A 688 -11.54 0.78 18.29
C PRO A 688 -10.67 1.60 19.23
N GLU A 689 -9.49 1.08 19.58
CA GLU A 689 -8.48 1.82 20.32
C GLU A 689 -7.93 3.00 19.51
N CYS A 690 -8.18 3.03 18.19
CA CYS A 690 -8.07 4.25 17.41
C CYS A 690 -9.28 5.16 17.69
N TRP A 691 -9.02 6.33 18.24
CA TRP A 691 -10.03 7.23 18.82
C TRP A 691 -10.31 8.45 17.93
N TRP A 692 -9.52 8.65 16.86
CA TRP A 692 -9.74 9.69 15.84
C TRP A 692 -10.14 9.11 14.47
N TYR A 693 -9.83 7.83 14.22
CA TYR A 693 -10.44 7.04 13.16
C TYR A 693 -10.54 5.58 13.61
N PRO A 694 -11.46 5.28 14.55
CA PRO A 694 -11.74 3.89 14.87
C PRO A 694 -12.01 3.16 13.55
N ASP A 695 -11.24 2.12 13.28
CA ASP A 695 -11.65 1.12 12.30
C ASP A 695 -12.87 0.43 12.92
N LEU A 696 -14.04 0.75 12.37
CA LEU A 696 -15.33 0.31 12.87
C LEU A 696 -15.82 -0.96 12.16
N GLY A 697 -14.95 -1.62 11.39
CA GLY A 697 -15.36 -2.69 10.51
C GLY A 697 -15.15 -2.34 9.06
N TRP A 698 -15.41 -3.36 8.24
CA TRP A 698 -15.34 -3.31 6.79
C TRP A 698 -15.87 -2.01 6.19
N ASP A 699 -14.99 -1.27 5.52
CA ASP A 699 -15.30 -0.02 4.85
C ASP A 699 -14.86 0.02 3.37
N ALA A 700 -14.90 1.21 2.77
CA ALA A 700 -14.47 1.44 1.39
C ALA A 700 -12.98 1.16 1.17
N ILE A 701 -12.13 1.47 2.16
CA ILE A 701 -10.68 1.27 2.11
C ILE A 701 -10.38 -0.23 2.11
N ASP A 702 -11.10 -1.01 2.92
CA ASP A 702 -10.99 -2.47 2.93
C ASP A 702 -11.38 -3.10 1.59
N ALA A 703 -12.55 -2.73 1.06
CA ALA A 703 -13.01 -3.22 -0.23
C ALA A 703 -12.03 -2.84 -1.35
N GLN A 704 -11.61 -1.58 -1.38
CA GLN A 704 -10.63 -1.10 -2.34
C GLN A 704 -9.31 -1.88 -2.26
N SER A 705 -8.81 -2.17 -1.06
CA SER A 705 -7.53 -2.86 -0.86
C SER A 705 -7.48 -4.23 -1.51
N VAL A 706 -8.61 -4.97 -1.51
CA VAL A 706 -8.72 -6.28 -2.15
C VAL A 706 -8.98 -6.14 -3.65
N GLU A 707 -9.90 -5.25 -4.04
CA GLU A 707 -10.30 -5.09 -5.44
C GLU A 707 -9.20 -4.53 -6.33
N GLN A 708 -8.31 -3.70 -5.79
CA GLN A 708 -7.29 -2.98 -6.55
C GLN A 708 -5.96 -3.72 -6.71
N TRP A 709 -5.83 -4.96 -6.23
CA TRP A 709 -4.54 -5.61 -6.02
C TRP A 709 -4.26 -6.75 -7.01
N PRO A 710 -4.17 -6.51 -8.34
CA PRO A 710 -4.04 -7.57 -9.34
C PRO A 710 -2.67 -8.26 -9.33
N LEU A 711 -2.69 -9.56 -9.62
CA LEU A 711 -1.50 -10.31 -10.05
C LEU A 711 -1.18 -10.04 -11.53
N LEU A 712 -0.20 -9.19 -11.81
CA LEU A 712 0.40 -9.07 -13.14
C LEU A 712 1.45 -10.18 -13.34
N GLY A 713 0.98 -11.36 -13.73
CA GLY A 713 1.80 -12.56 -13.84
C GLY A 713 0.98 -13.79 -14.26
N ASP A 714 1.67 -14.93 -14.37
CA ASP A 714 1.03 -16.22 -14.58
C ASP A 714 0.60 -16.82 -13.23
N PRO A 715 -0.71 -17.03 -12.97
CA PRO A 715 -1.17 -17.58 -11.69
C PRO A 715 -0.77 -19.05 -11.49
N SER A 716 -0.43 -19.78 -12.56
CA SER A 716 0.05 -21.16 -12.49
C SER A 716 1.57 -21.26 -12.34
N LEU A 717 2.28 -20.13 -12.20
CA LEU A 717 3.73 -20.10 -12.08
C LEU A 717 4.17 -20.94 -10.86
N GLN A 718 5.02 -21.94 -11.09
CA GLN A 718 5.69 -22.67 -10.02
C GLN A 718 6.73 -21.76 -9.36
N ILE A 719 6.51 -21.36 -8.11
CA ILE A 719 7.43 -20.50 -7.37
C ILE A 719 8.78 -21.21 -7.22
N GLY A 720 9.85 -20.58 -7.70
CA GLY A 720 11.19 -21.17 -7.71
C GLY A 720 11.44 -22.20 -8.82
N GLY A 721 10.47 -22.46 -9.70
CA GLY A 721 10.59 -23.38 -10.84
C GLY A 721 10.43 -24.87 -10.49
N TYR A 722 10.31 -25.71 -11.52
CA TYR A 722 10.05 -27.14 -11.35
C TYR A 722 11.33 -27.94 -11.07
N PRO A 723 11.26 -28.95 -10.18
CA PRO A 723 12.32 -29.95 -10.04
C PRO A 723 12.66 -30.63 -11.37
N ARG A 724 13.95 -30.89 -11.60
CA ARG A 724 14.43 -31.61 -12.79
C ARG A 724 14.37 -33.12 -12.66
#